data_AF-A0A1Y4NKN1-F1
#
_entry.id   AF-A0A1Y4NKN1-F1
#
_cell.length_a   1.000
_cell.length_b   1.000
_cell.length_c   1.000
_cell.angle_alpha   90.00
_cell.angle_beta   90.00
_cell.angle_gamma   90.00
#
_symmetry.space_group_name_H-M   'P 1'
#
loop_
_entity.id
_entity.type
_entity.pdbx_description
1 polymer ?
#
loop_
_entity_poly.entity_id
_entity_poly.type
_entity_poly.pdbx_seq_one_letter_code
_entity_poly.pdbx_strand_id
1 'polypeptide(L)'
;MAKNIQHEDFGEKIGGAKKDLWKSRGLYTDDLESMNEREAEKYVKKDNIWKKPDYQAMIDEGIPLGVVYYIKKVRDCLPASPRYPYGDNTTEKRLARQKEYIETVRQLEAVMKDVRTVEDAMKACDRFMVGNGYLSRVPIMGGSAWYMVEKKGRDNPSVTDKLFTTLHIRSTDQFEWHFTKKAQSEQFGVPKERKVPRGYSIRYYDGENGYSRSGEWKPDTYYVTKGYQILKNNLATWDEALHWAQEKAKDRGRGGKKRFVPEQLSKVRRNGPDYRNGQDITGKDYLDTFGFRGGEFGNWMNQNDRQASLNMGFEALKDLASALKINDRDISYQGTLSIAFGARGSGNAAAHYEPLRKVINLTKMHGAGSLAHEWWHGLDDYLGVKMGAGEMLSEKPGSHPLFRKLESVMKYKLESPEQAQERAEQEMCRAKKNAERVLDDAVSSSLDQNGNKAQREQYTELKAAFLSGQPGAVEKINALKKEVSGRMIPKTDRGMLEAYERILHGMSEQETVKPRQIKTDYYQNSIRMGKEYGKDGGYWDCNAEMSARAFACYIKDKLPYRSDYLVGHAESAVAFSSGENGHLDIIKAYPEGEERRAINAVFDEIVAELKLQNILTHEETTRSLDISGIREASDGQLSMFGTERSSVLDRLEAGKSAKTKSEYMAAVRKTEPEL
;
A
#
# COMPACT_ATOMS: atom_id res chain seq x y z
N MET A 1 31.65 -36.35 -11.64
CA MET A 1 30.85 -35.29 -12.31
C MET A 1 29.88 -34.74 -11.28
N ALA A 2 29.81 -33.42 -11.08
CA ALA A 2 28.82 -32.85 -10.17
C ALA A 2 27.41 -33.11 -10.74
N LYS A 3 26.49 -33.65 -9.92
CA LYS A 3 25.06 -33.64 -10.26
C LYS A 3 24.64 -32.17 -10.34
N ASN A 4 24.09 -31.72 -11.47
CA ASN A 4 23.37 -30.46 -11.52
C ASN A 4 22.21 -30.55 -10.53
N ILE A 5 22.33 -29.85 -9.40
CA ILE A 5 21.25 -29.76 -8.41
C ILE A 5 20.14 -28.91 -9.04
N GLN A 6 18.99 -29.53 -9.28
CA GLN A 6 17.80 -28.85 -9.77
C GLN A 6 17.12 -28.18 -8.57
N HIS A 7 17.22 -26.86 -8.47
CA HIS A 7 16.52 -26.09 -7.43
C HIS A 7 15.04 -25.99 -7.79
N GLU A 8 14.20 -26.49 -6.89
CA GLU A 8 12.74 -26.43 -6.93
C GLU A 8 12.22 -25.68 -5.70
N ASP A 9 10.90 -25.50 -5.61
CA ASP A 9 10.29 -24.91 -4.41
C ASP A 9 10.56 -25.80 -3.18
N PHE A 10 10.70 -25.20 -2.00
CA PHE A 10 11.13 -25.89 -0.78
C PHE A 10 10.27 -25.53 0.44
N GLY A 11 10.19 -26.43 1.42
CA GLY A 11 9.32 -26.27 2.59
C GLY A 11 7.82 -26.34 2.24
N GLU A 12 6.99 -25.64 3.00
CA GLU A 12 5.55 -25.58 2.74
C GLU A 12 5.22 -24.75 1.48
N LYS A 13 4.20 -25.19 0.74
CA LYS A 13 3.71 -24.48 -0.45
C LYS A 13 3.11 -23.12 -0.05
N ILE A 14 3.64 -22.06 -0.66
CA ILE A 14 3.17 -20.69 -0.48
C ILE A 14 2.09 -20.38 -1.52
N GLY A 15 0.83 -20.18 -1.11
CA GLY A 15 -0.23 -19.76 -2.04
C GLY A 15 0.05 -18.43 -2.75
N GLY A 16 -0.63 -18.14 -3.85
CA GLY A 16 -0.65 -16.84 -4.53
C GLY A 16 0.43 -16.57 -5.57
N ALA A 17 1.34 -17.49 -5.82
CA ALA A 17 2.42 -17.32 -6.79
C ALA A 17 1.90 -17.14 -8.22
N LYS A 18 2.67 -16.55 -9.15
CA LYS A 18 2.21 -16.36 -10.54
C LYS A 18 1.88 -17.68 -11.26
N LYS A 19 2.48 -18.78 -10.81
CA LYS A 19 2.28 -20.17 -11.30
C LYS A 19 1.00 -20.85 -10.79
N ASP A 20 0.24 -20.21 -9.89
CA ASP A 20 -1.01 -20.74 -9.37
C ASP A 20 -2.00 -21.05 -10.50
N LEU A 21 -2.34 -22.33 -10.67
CA LEU A 21 -3.20 -22.82 -11.76
C LEU A 21 -4.60 -22.17 -11.75
N TRP A 22 -5.10 -21.73 -10.60
CA TRP A 22 -6.36 -20.99 -10.50
C TRP A 22 -6.36 -19.63 -11.21
N LYS A 23 -5.19 -19.05 -11.52
CA LYS A 23 -5.15 -17.75 -12.23
C LYS A 23 -5.64 -17.85 -13.68
N SER A 24 -5.41 -18.98 -14.34
CA SER A 24 -5.90 -19.26 -15.69
C SER A 24 -7.29 -19.92 -15.70
N ARG A 25 -7.48 -21.02 -14.94
CA ARG A 25 -8.74 -21.79 -14.91
C ARG A 25 -9.84 -21.17 -14.01
N GLY A 26 -9.50 -20.14 -13.25
CA GLY A 26 -10.30 -19.62 -12.14
C GLY A 26 -10.16 -20.46 -10.86
N LEU A 27 -10.61 -19.92 -9.73
CA LEU A 27 -10.54 -20.54 -8.40
C LEU A 27 -11.57 -21.68 -8.21
N TYR A 28 -11.15 -22.72 -7.50
CA TYR A 28 -11.95 -23.86 -7.03
C TYR A 28 -11.81 -24.04 -5.51
N THR A 29 -12.66 -24.86 -4.90
CA THR A 29 -12.68 -25.17 -3.46
C THR A 29 -11.35 -25.72 -2.95
N ASP A 30 -10.68 -26.52 -3.77
CA ASP A 30 -9.50 -27.30 -3.41
C ASP A 30 -8.24 -26.42 -3.43
N ASP A 31 -8.25 -25.32 -4.20
CA ASP A 31 -7.16 -24.34 -4.17
C ASP A 31 -7.00 -23.71 -2.77
N LEU A 32 -8.10 -23.63 -2.01
CA LEU A 32 -8.12 -23.07 -0.65
C LEU A 32 -7.37 -23.93 0.37
N GLU A 33 -7.13 -25.21 0.10
CA GLU A 33 -6.39 -26.10 1.01
C GLU A 33 -4.90 -25.70 1.10
N SER A 34 -4.40 -25.00 0.07
CA SER A 34 -3.06 -24.39 0.04
C SER A 34 -3.04 -22.89 0.37
N MET A 35 -4.15 -22.34 0.90
CA MET A 35 -4.27 -20.93 1.26
C MET A 35 -4.56 -20.75 2.76
N ASN A 36 -3.96 -19.72 3.36
CA ASN A 36 -4.34 -19.28 4.70
C ASN A 36 -5.61 -18.39 4.69
N GLU A 37 -6.16 -18.08 5.86
CA GLU A 37 -7.39 -17.26 6.00
C GLU A 37 -7.31 -15.91 5.27
N ARG A 38 -6.21 -15.15 5.50
CA ARG A 38 -5.97 -13.83 4.89
C ARG A 38 -5.86 -13.92 3.36
N GLU A 39 -5.34 -15.03 2.83
CA GLU A 39 -5.33 -15.29 1.39
C GLU A 39 -6.73 -15.57 0.86
N ALA A 40 -7.46 -16.51 1.47
CA ALA A 40 -8.80 -16.85 1.03
C ALA A 40 -9.71 -15.61 1.05
N GLU A 41 -9.66 -14.78 2.08
CA GLU A 41 -10.44 -13.54 2.16
C GLU A 41 -10.05 -12.50 1.09
N LYS A 42 -8.79 -12.47 0.64
CA LYS A 42 -8.34 -11.59 -0.47
C LYS A 42 -8.67 -12.13 -1.86
N TYR A 43 -8.55 -13.44 -2.07
CA TYR A 43 -8.56 -14.07 -3.39
C TYR A 43 -9.88 -14.75 -3.75
N VAL A 44 -10.71 -15.13 -2.78
CA VAL A 44 -12.09 -15.58 -3.02
C VAL A 44 -12.94 -14.37 -3.42
N LYS A 45 -12.88 -14.08 -4.73
CA LYS A 45 -13.57 -12.97 -5.38
C LYS A 45 -14.16 -13.46 -6.69
N LYS A 46 -15.29 -12.90 -7.08
CA LYS A 46 -16.00 -13.25 -8.31
C LYS A 46 -15.09 -13.32 -9.54
N ASP A 47 -14.26 -12.29 -9.74
CA ASP A 47 -13.35 -12.17 -10.89
C ASP A 47 -12.15 -13.14 -10.85
N ASN A 48 -11.92 -13.80 -9.71
CA ASN A 48 -10.95 -14.89 -9.58
C ASN A 48 -11.59 -16.26 -9.80
N ILE A 49 -12.87 -16.44 -9.47
CA ILE A 49 -13.62 -17.68 -9.67
C ILE A 49 -14.12 -17.77 -11.12
N TRP A 50 -15.13 -16.97 -11.46
CA TRP A 50 -15.67 -16.87 -12.82
C TRP A 50 -14.98 -15.73 -13.55
N LYS A 51 -14.03 -16.03 -14.43
CA LYS A 51 -13.34 -15.01 -15.23
C LYS A 51 -14.35 -14.25 -16.09
N LYS A 52 -14.11 -12.95 -16.33
CA LYS A 52 -15.00 -12.12 -17.14
C LYS A 52 -15.01 -12.68 -18.58
N PRO A 53 -16.15 -13.13 -19.14
CA PRO A 53 -16.20 -13.62 -20.51
C PRO A 53 -15.77 -12.53 -21.52
N ASP A 54 -15.21 -12.96 -22.64
CA ASP A 54 -15.01 -12.07 -23.78
C ASP A 54 -16.34 -11.84 -24.49
N TYR A 55 -17.04 -10.82 -24.02
CA TYR A 55 -18.33 -10.43 -24.57
C TYR A 55 -18.26 -9.97 -26.04
N GLN A 56 -17.09 -9.57 -26.56
CA GLN A 56 -16.98 -9.19 -27.96
C GLN A 56 -16.90 -10.44 -28.83
N ALA A 57 -16.00 -11.37 -28.48
CA ALA A 57 -15.91 -12.66 -29.17
C ALA A 57 -17.27 -13.39 -29.19
N MET A 58 -18.03 -13.35 -28.09
CA MET A 58 -19.39 -13.89 -28.04
C MET A 58 -20.37 -13.24 -29.04
N ILE A 59 -20.29 -11.93 -29.25
CA ILE A 59 -21.13 -11.23 -30.24
C ILE A 59 -20.67 -11.59 -31.66
N ASP A 60 -19.36 -11.66 -31.88
CA ASP A 60 -18.74 -11.99 -33.17
C ASP A 60 -19.01 -13.47 -33.57
N GLU A 61 -19.14 -14.37 -32.59
CA GLU A 61 -19.64 -15.75 -32.73
C GLU A 61 -21.14 -15.82 -33.10
N GLY A 62 -21.85 -14.69 -33.15
CA GLY A 62 -23.26 -14.61 -33.55
C GLY A 62 -24.26 -14.71 -32.40
N ILE A 63 -23.83 -14.67 -31.13
CA ILE A 63 -24.74 -14.69 -29.97
C ILE A 63 -25.47 -13.33 -29.90
N PRO A 64 -26.81 -13.29 -29.79
CA PRO A 64 -27.55 -12.03 -29.78
C PRO A 64 -27.10 -11.06 -28.69
N LEU A 65 -27.01 -9.77 -29.01
CA LEU A 65 -26.52 -8.72 -28.09
C LEU A 65 -27.23 -8.74 -26.72
N GLY A 66 -28.55 -8.94 -26.71
CA GLY A 66 -29.34 -9.07 -25.48
C GLY A 66 -28.93 -10.27 -24.62
N VAL A 67 -28.57 -11.40 -25.24
CA VAL A 67 -28.12 -12.64 -24.57
C VAL A 67 -26.73 -12.47 -23.95
N VAL A 68 -25.78 -11.90 -24.69
CA VAL A 68 -24.44 -11.61 -24.15
C VAL A 68 -24.53 -10.59 -22.99
N TYR A 69 -25.42 -9.60 -23.11
CA TYR A 69 -25.68 -8.62 -22.07
C TYR A 69 -26.42 -9.20 -20.85
N TYR A 70 -27.34 -10.14 -21.06
CA TYR A 70 -27.98 -10.92 -20.00
C TYR A 70 -26.93 -11.68 -19.17
N ILE A 71 -26.04 -12.43 -19.82
CA ILE A 71 -24.94 -13.16 -19.14
C ILE A 71 -24.09 -12.19 -18.32
N LYS A 72 -23.75 -11.02 -18.87
CA LYS A 72 -23.08 -9.95 -18.11
C LYS A 72 -23.89 -9.50 -16.88
N LYS A 73 -25.19 -9.22 -17.02
CA LYS A 73 -26.01 -8.71 -15.90
C LYS A 73 -26.24 -9.77 -14.83
N VAL A 74 -26.39 -11.04 -15.19
CA VAL A 74 -26.42 -12.17 -14.25
C VAL A 74 -25.10 -12.23 -13.47
N ARG A 75 -23.94 -12.19 -14.15
CA ARG A 75 -22.63 -12.10 -13.50
C ARG A 75 -22.48 -10.86 -12.62
N ASP A 76 -23.03 -9.71 -13.01
CA ASP A 76 -23.00 -8.48 -12.23
C ASP A 76 -23.90 -8.52 -10.97
N CYS A 77 -24.84 -9.47 -10.86
CA CYS A 77 -25.70 -9.65 -9.69
C CYS A 77 -25.03 -10.42 -8.55
N LEU A 78 -24.06 -11.30 -8.86
CA LEU A 78 -23.23 -11.95 -7.85
C LEU A 78 -22.41 -10.92 -7.05
N PRO A 79 -22.32 -11.05 -5.70
CA PRO A 79 -21.48 -10.16 -4.89
C PRO A 79 -20.00 -10.33 -5.26
N ALA A 80 -19.18 -9.29 -5.04
CA ALA A 80 -17.78 -9.26 -5.47
C ALA A 80 -16.87 -10.21 -4.66
N SER A 81 -17.26 -10.52 -3.43
CA SER A 81 -16.64 -11.42 -2.46
C SER A 81 -17.75 -12.16 -1.68
N PRO A 82 -17.43 -13.21 -0.91
CA PRO A 82 -18.34 -13.79 0.07
C PRO A 82 -18.91 -12.73 1.01
N ARG A 83 -20.13 -12.97 1.49
CA ARG A 83 -20.74 -12.23 2.59
C ARG A 83 -20.82 -13.16 3.78
N TYR A 84 -20.43 -12.66 4.95
CA TYR A 84 -20.47 -13.42 6.20
C TYR A 84 -21.64 -12.90 7.06
N PRO A 85 -22.68 -13.71 7.29
CA PRO A 85 -23.66 -13.46 8.35
C PRO A 85 -22.98 -13.32 9.72
N TYR A 86 -23.64 -12.66 10.68
CA TYR A 86 -23.08 -12.40 12.02
C TYR A 86 -22.64 -13.67 12.77
N GLY A 87 -23.27 -14.82 12.49
CA GLY A 87 -22.90 -16.12 13.07
C GLY A 87 -21.64 -16.78 12.50
N ASP A 88 -21.09 -16.26 11.38
CA ASP A 88 -19.88 -16.79 10.72
C ASP A 88 -18.62 -16.08 11.26
N ASN A 89 -18.46 -16.16 12.58
CA ASN A 89 -17.44 -15.47 13.37
C ASN A 89 -16.18 -16.30 13.64
N THR A 90 -16.11 -17.54 13.18
CA THR A 90 -14.94 -18.43 13.31
C THR A 90 -14.31 -18.73 11.96
N THR A 91 -13.01 -19.07 11.99
CA THR A 91 -12.18 -19.45 10.84
C THR A 91 -12.82 -20.56 10.00
N GLU A 92 -13.37 -21.58 10.64
CA GLU A 92 -13.94 -22.77 9.99
C GLU A 92 -15.24 -22.42 9.26
N LYS A 93 -16.09 -21.59 9.88
CA LYS A 93 -17.35 -21.11 9.25
C LYS A 93 -17.06 -20.17 8.09
N ARG A 94 -16.07 -19.28 8.23
CA ARG A 94 -15.61 -18.39 7.15
C ARG A 94 -15.08 -19.18 5.95
N LEU A 95 -14.28 -20.22 6.19
CA LEU A 95 -13.79 -21.13 5.15
C LEU A 95 -14.94 -21.92 4.49
N ALA A 96 -15.89 -22.42 5.26
CA ALA A 96 -17.08 -23.08 4.71
C ALA A 96 -17.91 -22.14 3.82
N ARG A 97 -18.10 -20.88 4.25
CA ARG A 97 -18.79 -19.85 3.46
C ARG A 97 -18.03 -19.47 2.17
N GLN A 98 -16.71 -19.46 2.23
CA GLN A 98 -15.86 -19.25 1.05
C GLN A 98 -16.01 -20.41 0.05
N LYS A 99 -16.00 -21.67 0.52
CA LYS A 99 -16.23 -22.85 -0.33
C LYS A 99 -17.63 -22.82 -0.96
N GLU A 100 -18.68 -22.55 -0.19
CA GLU A 100 -20.06 -22.39 -0.69
C GLU A 100 -20.18 -21.29 -1.76
N TYR A 101 -19.55 -20.13 -1.55
CA TYR A 101 -19.54 -19.04 -2.52
C TYR A 101 -18.84 -19.45 -3.84
N ILE A 102 -17.70 -20.16 -3.76
CA ILE A 102 -17.02 -20.68 -4.96
C ILE A 102 -17.95 -21.63 -5.72
N GLU A 103 -18.54 -22.62 -5.03
CA GLU A 103 -19.46 -23.60 -5.63
C GLU A 103 -20.63 -22.90 -6.32
N THR A 104 -21.28 -21.95 -5.65
CA THR A 104 -22.44 -21.20 -6.16
C THR A 104 -22.09 -20.41 -7.42
N VAL A 105 -20.92 -19.74 -7.43
CA VAL A 105 -20.45 -18.98 -8.60
C VAL A 105 -20.13 -19.91 -9.77
N ARG A 106 -19.55 -21.10 -9.51
CA ARG A 106 -19.25 -22.10 -10.54
C ARG A 106 -20.50 -22.77 -11.12
N GLN A 107 -21.50 -23.06 -10.30
CA GLN A 107 -22.81 -23.56 -10.75
C GLN A 107 -23.50 -22.55 -11.68
N LEU A 108 -23.43 -21.25 -11.36
CA LEU A 108 -23.97 -20.21 -12.22
C LEU A 108 -23.18 -20.04 -13.51
N GLU A 109 -21.84 -20.06 -13.44
CA GLU A 109 -20.96 -20.02 -14.62
C GLU A 109 -21.24 -21.18 -15.58
N ALA A 110 -21.42 -22.40 -15.06
CA ALA A 110 -21.76 -23.58 -15.86
C ALA A 110 -23.07 -23.38 -16.63
N VAL A 111 -24.15 -22.97 -15.94
CA VAL A 111 -25.44 -22.70 -16.61
C VAL A 111 -25.33 -21.58 -17.64
N MET A 112 -24.59 -20.50 -17.33
CA MET A 112 -24.42 -19.35 -18.23
C MET A 112 -23.54 -19.64 -19.44
N LYS A 113 -22.60 -20.59 -19.34
CA LYS A 113 -21.75 -21.03 -20.46
C LYS A 113 -22.57 -21.60 -21.61
N ASP A 114 -23.67 -22.28 -21.32
CA ASP A 114 -24.54 -22.96 -22.29
C ASP A 114 -25.66 -22.06 -22.84
N VAL A 115 -25.78 -20.83 -22.35
CA VAL A 115 -26.77 -19.87 -22.86
C VAL A 115 -26.30 -19.30 -24.20
N ARG A 116 -27.06 -19.54 -25.27
CA ARG A 116 -26.84 -19.00 -26.62
C ARG A 116 -28.05 -18.28 -27.19
N THR A 117 -29.26 -18.66 -26.79
CA THR A 117 -30.52 -18.10 -27.29
C THR A 117 -31.35 -17.42 -26.19
N VAL A 118 -32.45 -16.74 -26.58
CA VAL A 118 -33.43 -16.19 -25.62
C VAL A 118 -34.15 -17.32 -24.87
N GLU A 119 -34.53 -18.40 -25.56
CA GLU A 119 -35.05 -19.64 -24.96
C GLU A 119 -34.11 -20.24 -23.90
N ASP A 120 -32.79 -20.24 -24.12
CA ASP A 120 -31.84 -20.72 -23.10
C ASP A 120 -31.81 -19.79 -21.89
N ALA A 121 -31.83 -18.47 -22.10
CA ALA A 121 -31.90 -17.50 -21.02
C ALA A 121 -33.20 -17.64 -20.20
N MET A 122 -34.34 -17.91 -20.84
CA MET A 122 -35.60 -18.20 -20.16
C MET A 122 -35.54 -19.49 -19.32
N LYS A 123 -34.83 -20.52 -19.79
CA LYS A 123 -34.63 -21.79 -19.06
C LYS A 123 -33.54 -21.70 -17.97
N ALA A 124 -32.68 -20.68 -18.00
CA ALA A 124 -31.53 -20.57 -17.11
C ALA A 124 -31.91 -20.40 -15.63
N CYS A 125 -33.06 -19.79 -15.33
CA CYS A 125 -33.56 -19.68 -13.96
C CYS A 125 -33.83 -21.07 -13.34
N ASP A 126 -34.57 -21.94 -14.03
CA ASP A 126 -34.83 -23.30 -13.57
C ASP A 126 -33.54 -24.14 -13.50
N ARG A 127 -32.70 -24.09 -14.55
CA ARG A 127 -31.40 -24.80 -14.59
C ARG A 127 -30.51 -24.44 -13.40
N PHE A 128 -30.45 -23.17 -13.01
CA PHE A 128 -29.63 -22.72 -11.88
C PHE A 128 -30.33 -22.91 -10.53
N MET A 129 -31.53 -22.32 -10.34
CA MET A 129 -32.17 -22.27 -9.03
C MET A 129 -32.79 -23.60 -8.61
N VAL A 130 -33.50 -24.27 -9.51
CA VAL A 130 -34.15 -25.56 -9.21
C VAL A 130 -33.14 -26.69 -9.34
N GLY A 131 -32.33 -26.69 -10.42
CA GLY A 131 -31.32 -27.72 -10.67
C GLY A 131 -30.25 -27.88 -9.58
N ASN A 132 -29.91 -26.81 -8.85
CA ASN A 132 -28.94 -26.86 -7.74
C ASN A 132 -29.59 -26.90 -6.34
N GLY A 133 -30.93 -27.00 -6.24
CA GLY A 133 -31.67 -27.11 -4.98
C GLY A 133 -31.80 -25.81 -4.17
N TYR A 134 -31.73 -24.64 -4.82
CA TYR A 134 -31.96 -23.34 -4.16
C TYR A 134 -33.44 -22.99 -4.06
N LEU A 135 -34.25 -23.41 -5.03
CA LEU A 135 -35.70 -23.24 -5.08
C LEU A 135 -36.38 -24.56 -5.47
N SER A 136 -37.58 -24.82 -4.95
CA SER A 136 -38.46 -25.91 -5.40
C SER A 136 -39.64 -25.35 -6.18
N ARG A 137 -40.03 -26.03 -7.27
CA ARG A 137 -41.15 -25.64 -8.12
C ARG A 137 -42.44 -26.30 -7.63
N VAL A 138 -43.40 -25.50 -7.19
CA VAL A 138 -44.70 -25.97 -6.69
C VAL A 138 -45.79 -25.68 -7.74
N PRO A 139 -46.46 -26.70 -8.29
CA PRO A 139 -47.54 -26.51 -9.25
C PRO A 139 -48.80 -25.95 -8.57
N ILE A 140 -49.53 -25.09 -9.28
CA ILE A 140 -50.85 -24.56 -8.91
C ILE A 140 -51.89 -25.12 -9.89
N MET A 141 -53.13 -25.33 -9.43
CA MET A 141 -54.26 -25.53 -10.35
C MET A 141 -54.32 -24.41 -11.39
N GLY A 142 -54.49 -24.78 -12.67
CA GLY A 142 -54.42 -23.84 -13.79
C GLY A 142 -53.07 -23.78 -14.53
N GLY A 143 -52.13 -24.69 -14.24
CA GLY A 143 -50.89 -24.87 -15.03
C GLY A 143 -49.77 -23.87 -14.75
N SER A 144 -50.01 -22.88 -13.89
CA SER A 144 -48.98 -21.99 -13.36
C SER A 144 -48.21 -22.67 -12.22
N ALA A 145 -46.98 -22.22 -11.97
CA ALA A 145 -46.16 -22.69 -10.86
C ALA A 145 -45.54 -21.52 -10.09
N TRP A 146 -45.33 -21.69 -8.80
CA TRP A 146 -44.60 -20.75 -7.95
C TRP A 146 -43.34 -21.41 -7.38
N TYR A 147 -42.42 -20.59 -6.89
CA TYR A 147 -41.14 -21.05 -6.33
C TYR A 147 -41.16 -20.96 -4.81
N MET A 148 -40.88 -22.08 -4.14
CA MET A 148 -40.63 -22.14 -2.71
C MET A 148 -39.11 -22.03 -2.46
N VAL A 149 -38.69 -21.22 -1.50
CA VAL A 149 -37.27 -21.03 -1.15
C VAL A 149 -36.79 -22.16 -0.23
N GLU A 150 -35.91 -23.00 -0.76
CA GLU A 150 -35.29 -24.10 -0.03
C GLU A 150 -34.27 -23.60 1.00
N LYS A 151 -33.95 -24.46 1.97
CA LYS A 151 -32.96 -24.13 3.01
C LYS A 151 -31.60 -23.73 2.41
N LYS A 152 -31.12 -24.46 1.39
CA LYS A 152 -29.86 -24.15 0.68
C LYS A 152 -29.88 -22.78 -0.01
N GLY A 153 -31.05 -22.34 -0.50
CA GLY A 153 -31.23 -20.99 -1.07
C GLY A 153 -31.26 -19.92 0.01
N ARG A 154 -32.01 -20.16 1.10
CA ARG A 154 -32.19 -19.23 2.21
C ARG A 154 -30.90 -18.95 2.98
N ASP A 155 -30.09 -19.98 3.21
CA ASP A 155 -28.89 -19.91 4.03
C ASP A 155 -27.65 -19.41 3.26
N ASN A 156 -27.75 -19.20 1.93
CA ASN A 156 -26.66 -18.81 1.04
C ASN A 156 -26.71 -17.32 0.63
N PRO A 157 -25.83 -16.46 1.16
CA PRO A 157 -25.84 -15.00 0.91
C PRO A 157 -25.55 -14.56 -0.54
N SER A 158 -25.16 -15.50 -1.40
CA SER A 158 -24.82 -15.27 -2.81
C SER A 158 -26.06 -15.34 -3.70
N VAL A 159 -27.06 -16.13 -3.29
CA VAL A 159 -28.35 -16.31 -3.96
C VAL A 159 -29.28 -15.19 -3.49
N THR A 160 -29.31 -14.09 -4.25
CA THR A 160 -30.07 -12.88 -3.88
C THR A 160 -31.34 -12.73 -4.71
N ASP A 161 -32.34 -12.03 -4.17
CA ASP A 161 -33.57 -11.66 -4.92
C ASP A 161 -33.26 -10.95 -6.24
N LYS A 162 -32.18 -10.15 -6.26
CA LYS A 162 -31.70 -9.48 -7.47
C LYS A 162 -31.18 -10.48 -8.52
N LEU A 163 -30.45 -11.52 -8.09
CA LEU A 163 -30.01 -12.59 -8.97
C LEU A 163 -31.22 -13.39 -9.51
N PHE A 164 -32.16 -13.77 -8.63
CA PHE A 164 -33.41 -14.42 -9.04
C PHE A 164 -34.19 -13.58 -10.05
N THR A 165 -34.47 -12.31 -9.74
CA THR A 165 -35.23 -11.40 -10.60
C THR A 165 -34.54 -11.15 -11.95
N THR A 166 -33.21 -11.21 -11.99
CA THR A 166 -32.44 -11.06 -13.24
C THR A 166 -32.47 -12.35 -14.08
N LEU A 167 -32.43 -13.51 -13.45
CA LEU A 167 -32.50 -14.82 -14.12
C LEU A 167 -33.92 -15.13 -14.63
N HIS A 168 -34.95 -14.75 -13.88
CA HIS A 168 -36.34 -15.13 -14.10
C HIS A 168 -37.04 -14.29 -15.19
N ILE A 169 -36.85 -14.69 -16.44
CA ILE A 169 -37.49 -14.10 -17.62
C ILE A 169 -38.85 -14.77 -17.89
N ARG A 170 -39.92 -13.98 -18.01
CA ARG A 170 -41.30 -14.44 -18.24
C ARG A 170 -41.71 -14.47 -19.72
N SER A 171 -41.12 -13.60 -20.54
CA SER A 171 -41.42 -13.51 -21.98
C SER A 171 -40.26 -12.90 -22.77
N THR A 172 -40.30 -13.08 -24.09
CA THR A 172 -39.40 -12.46 -25.07
C THR A 172 -39.45 -10.93 -25.02
N ASP A 173 -40.64 -10.33 -24.86
CA ASP A 173 -40.78 -8.87 -24.78
C ASP A 173 -40.13 -8.29 -23.53
N GLN A 174 -40.27 -8.99 -22.39
CA GLN A 174 -39.55 -8.64 -21.16
C GLN A 174 -38.04 -8.69 -21.40
N PHE A 175 -37.55 -9.73 -22.07
CA PHE A 175 -36.15 -9.89 -22.39
C PHE A 175 -35.61 -8.74 -23.25
N GLU A 176 -36.30 -8.42 -24.34
CA GLU A 176 -35.94 -7.36 -25.28
C GLU A 176 -35.82 -6.00 -24.58
N TRP A 177 -36.79 -5.64 -23.74
CA TRP A 177 -36.79 -4.38 -23.01
C TRP A 177 -35.69 -4.32 -21.92
N HIS A 178 -35.59 -5.36 -21.08
CA HIS A 178 -34.66 -5.34 -19.94
C HIS A 178 -33.19 -5.55 -20.34
N PHE A 179 -32.93 -6.28 -21.42
CA PHE A 179 -31.57 -6.64 -21.84
C PHE A 179 -31.16 -6.02 -23.18
N THR A 180 -31.88 -6.24 -24.30
CA THR A 180 -31.44 -5.74 -25.61
C THR A 180 -31.43 -4.21 -25.71
N LYS A 181 -32.57 -3.55 -25.43
CA LYS A 181 -32.65 -2.06 -25.45
C LYS A 181 -31.71 -1.41 -24.44
N LYS A 182 -31.47 -2.10 -23.32
CA LYS A 182 -30.56 -1.64 -22.27
C LYS A 182 -29.08 -1.80 -22.66
N ALA A 183 -28.72 -2.88 -23.37
CA ALA A 183 -27.40 -3.06 -23.97
C ALA A 183 -27.08 -1.94 -24.97
N GLN A 184 -28.04 -1.62 -25.84
CA GLN A 184 -27.93 -0.54 -26.82
C GLN A 184 -27.68 0.83 -26.15
N SER A 185 -28.49 1.19 -25.15
CA SER A 185 -28.33 2.47 -24.43
C SER A 185 -27.07 2.55 -23.55
N GLU A 186 -26.58 1.44 -22.97
CA GLU A 186 -25.26 1.39 -22.31
C GLU A 186 -24.06 1.31 -23.32
N GLN A 187 -24.35 1.29 -24.63
CA GLN A 187 -23.39 1.07 -25.72
C GLN A 187 -22.52 -0.17 -25.48
N PHE A 188 -23.14 -1.27 -25.06
CA PHE A 188 -22.49 -2.57 -24.87
C PHE A 188 -22.24 -3.24 -26.22
N GLY A 189 -21.11 -3.94 -26.38
CA GLY A 189 -20.69 -4.50 -27.66
C GLY A 189 -20.25 -3.46 -28.72
N VAL A 190 -20.24 -2.16 -28.38
CA VAL A 190 -19.75 -1.10 -29.26
C VAL A 190 -18.23 -0.99 -29.08
N PRO A 191 -17.42 -1.08 -30.16
CA PRO A 191 -15.98 -0.86 -30.11
C PRO A 191 -15.61 0.47 -29.47
N LYS A 192 -14.48 0.52 -28.77
CA LYS A 192 -14.05 1.69 -27.99
C LYS A 192 -13.93 2.95 -28.86
N GLU A 193 -13.51 2.74 -30.10
CA GLU A 193 -13.29 3.72 -31.16
C GLU A 193 -14.61 4.39 -31.55
N ARG A 194 -15.71 3.63 -31.58
CA ARG A 194 -17.08 4.08 -31.90
C ARG A 194 -17.92 4.45 -30.68
N LYS A 195 -17.38 4.39 -29.46
CA LYS A 195 -18.15 4.61 -28.24
C LYS A 195 -18.26 6.11 -27.91
N VAL A 196 -19.49 6.62 -27.86
CA VAL A 196 -19.81 7.99 -27.41
C VAL A 196 -19.52 8.10 -25.91
N PRO A 197 -18.73 9.09 -25.45
CA PRO A 197 -18.40 9.25 -24.03
C PRO A 197 -19.64 9.42 -23.12
N ARG A 198 -19.57 8.91 -21.89
CA ARG A 198 -20.71 8.90 -20.97
C ARG A 198 -21.25 10.32 -20.71
N GLY A 199 -22.55 10.49 -20.91
CA GLY A 199 -23.26 11.77 -20.72
C GLY A 199 -23.22 12.70 -21.93
N TYR A 200 -22.46 12.35 -22.98
CA TYR A 200 -22.53 13.02 -24.28
C TYR A 200 -23.59 12.34 -25.16
N SER A 201 -24.15 13.10 -26.10
CA SER A 201 -25.00 12.56 -27.16
C SER A 201 -24.63 13.22 -28.48
N ILE A 202 -24.56 12.40 -29.54
CA ILE A 202 -24.44 12.88 -30.92
C ILE A 202 -25.84 12.77 -31.51
N ARG A 203 -26.30 13.85 -32.17
CA ARG A 203 -27.62 13.93 -32.80
C ARG A 203 -27.47 14.47 -34.21
N TYR A 204 -28.30 13.98 -35.12
CA TYR A 204 -28.47 14.52 -36.46
C TYR A 204 -29.44 15.71 -36.40
N TYR A 205 -29.26 16.69 -37.28
CA TYR A 205 -30.19 17.79 -37.50
C TYR A 205 -30.64 17.78 -38.97
N ASP A 206 -31.92 17.48 -39.16
CA ASP A 206 -32.63 17.36 -40.44
C ASP A 206 -33.10 18.71 -41.03
N GLY A 207 -32.88 19.81 -40.32
CA GLY A 207 -33.39 21.14 -40.69
C GLY A 207 -34.72 21.50 -40.03
N GLU A 208 -35.54 20.52 -39.66
CA GLU A 208 -36.93 20.73 -39.19
C GLU A 208 -37.08 20.52 -37.66
N ASN A 209 -36.37 19.55 -37.08
CA ASN A 209 -36.54 19.12 -35.68
C ASN A 209 -35.39 19.57 -34.76
N GLY A 210 -35.05 20.86 -34.80
CA GLY A 210 -33.91 21.45 -34.09
C GLY A 210 -34.24 22.28 -32.85
N TYR A 211 -33.29 22.37 -31.91
CA TYR A 211 -33.32 23.36 -30.81
C TYR A 211 -32.83 24.76 -31.23
N SER A 212 -32.57 24.98 -32.52
CA SER A 212 -32.07 26.24 -33.07
C SER A 212 -33.16 27.30 -33.10
N ARG A 213 -32.94 28.43 -32.43
CA ARG A 213 -33.78 29.64 -32.52
C ARG A 213 -33.11 30.79 -33.30
N SER A 214 -31.83 30.64 -33.69
CA SER A 214 -31.00 31.72 -34.27
C SER A 214 -30.71 31.56 -35.77
N GLY A 215 -31.11 30.46 -36.41
CA GLY A 215 -30.84 30.22 -37.84
C GLY A 215 -29.39 29.86 -38.19
N GLU A 216 -28.49 29.79 -37.22
CA GLU A 216 -27.04 29.52 -37.40
C GLU A 216 -26.70 28.02 -37.62
N TRP A 217 -27.71 27.16 -37.63
CA TRP A 217 -27.55 25.71 -37.74
C TRP A 217 -27.75 25.27 -39.18
N LYS A 218 -26.79 24.53 -39.73
CA LYS A 218 -26.87 23.97 -41.08
C LYS A 218 -27.69 22.67 -41.07
N PRO A 219 -28.72 22.52 -41.91
CA PRO A 219 -29.33 21.22 -42.16
C PRO A 219 -28.31 20.16 -42.58
N ASP A 220 -28.65 18.89 -42.39
CA ASP A 220 -27.83 17.72 -42.69
C ASP A 220 -26.47 17.69 -41.97
N THR A 221 -26.44 18.21 -40.73
CA THR A 221 -25.24 18.19 -39.87
C THR A 221 -25.49 17.55 -38.51
N TYR A 222 -24.40 17.15 -37.86
CA TYR A 222 -24.41 16.58 -36.52
C TYR A 222 -24.07 17.63 -35.45
N TYR A 223 -24.62 17.41 -34.25
CA TYR A 223 -24.31 18.20 -33.06
C TYR A 223 -24.09 17.32 -31.84
N VAL A 224 -23.24 17.80 -30.93
CA VAL A 224 -22.84 17.13 -29.69
C VAL A 224 -23.45 17.86 -28.51
N THR A 225 -24.25 17.16 -27.71
CA THR A 225 -24.82 17.68 -26.46
C THR A 225 -24.24 16.96 -25.23
N LYS A 226 -24.42 17.57 -24.06
CA LYS A 226 -24.20 16.97 -22.75
C LYS A 226 -25.33 17.37 -21.81
N GLY A 227 -26.23 16.42 -21.53
CA GLY A 227 -27.55 16.76 -20.99
C GLY A 227 -28.29 17.71 -21.94
N TYR A 228 -28.80 18.82 -21.39
CA TYR A 228 -29.49 19.88 -22.16
C TYR A 228 -28.55 20.89 -22.84
N GLN A 229 -27.24 20.86 -22.56
CA GLN A 229 -26.28 21.81 -23.15
C GLN A 229 -25.80 21.31 -24.50
N ILE A 230 -25.91 22.14 -25.54
CA ILE A 230 -25.22 21.91 -26.82
C ILE A 230 -23.78 22.41 -26.68
N LEU A 231 -22.82 21.53 -26.96
CA LEU A 231 -21.38 21.80 -26.79
C LEU A 231 -20.70 22.14 -28.12
N LYS A 232 -21.20 21.58 -29.22
CA LYS A 232 -20.72 21.82 -30.60
C LYS A 232 -21.82 21.45 -31.58
N ASN A 233 -21.97 22.22 -32.65
CA ASN A 233 -22.92 22.03 -33.75
C ASN A 233 -22.21 22.15 -35.11
N ASN A 234 -22.96 21.95 -36.20
CA ASN A 234 -22.49 22.09 -37.58
C ASN A 234 -21.31 21.17 -37.95
N LEU A 235 -21.30 19.93 -37.43
CA LEU A 235 -20.28 18.92 -37.72
C LEU A 235 -20.74 18.11 -38.94
N ALA A 236 -19.90 17.94 -39.94
CA ALA A 236 -20.30 17.39 -41.24
C ALA A 236 -20.58 15.87 -41.18
N THR A 237 -19.95 15.15 -40.25
CA THR A 237 -20.12 13.69 -40.12
C THR A 237 -20.28 13.26 -38.66
N TRP A 238 -20.86 12.07 -38.48
CA TRP A 238 -21.00 11.45 -37.17
C TRP A 238 -19.63 11.11 -36.55
N ASP A 239 -18.65 10.68 -37.35
CA ASP A 239 -17.29 10.37 -36.90
C ASP A 239 -16.53 11.63 -36.45
N GLU A 240 -16.71 12.77 -37.13
CA GLU A 240 -16.18 14.07 -36.69
C GLU A 240 -16.79 14.47 -35.33
N ALA A 241 -18.11 14.31 -35.17
CA ALA A 241 -18.80 14.58 -33.92
C ALA A 241 -18.36 13.67 -32.77
N LEU A 242 -18.08 12.40 -33.07
CA LEU A 242 -17.55 11.45 -32.10
C LEU A 242 -16.12 11.80 -31.70
N HIS A 243 -15.23 12.03 -32.66
CA HIS A 243 -13.84 12.39 -32.40
C HIS A 243 -13.75 13.65 -31.52
N TRP A 244 -14.56 14.67 -31.84
CA TRP A 244 -14.65 15.90 -31.03
C TRP A 244 -15.09 15.60 -29.59
N ALA A 245 -16.14 14.78 -29.41
CA ALA A 245 -16.62 14.41 -28.07
C ALA A 245 -15.57 13.61 -27.28
N GLN A 246 -14.83 12.73 -27.95
CA GLN A 246 -13.77 11.92 -27.33
C GLN A 246 -12.56 12.77 -26.91
N GLU A 247 -12.04 13.65 -27.75
CA GLU A 247 -10.94 14.57 -27.37
C GLU A 247 -11.37 15.47 -26.20
N LYS A 248 -12.58 16.05 -26.25
CA LYS A 248 -13.10 16.91 -25.17
C LYS A 248 -13.28 16.17 -23.84
N ALA A 249 -13.39 14.84 -23.86
CA ALA A 249 -13.38 14.00 -22.68
C ALA A 249 -11.95 13.67 -22.18
N LYS A 250 -10.97 13.52 -23.09
CA LYS A 250 -9.55 13.23 -22.78
C LYS A 250 -8.82 14.43 -22.16
N ASP A 251 -9.15 15.66 -22.55
CA ASP A 251 -8.52 16.89 -22.02
C ASP A 251 -8.54 16.99 -20.48
N ARG A 252 -9.52 16.36 -19.83
CA ARG A 252 -9.64 16.33 -18.37
C ARG A 252 -8.77 15.29 -17.66
N GLY A 253 -8.01 14.46 -18.40
CA GLY A 253 -7.34 13.27 -17.87
C GLY A 253 -5.81 13.20 -18.03
N ARG A 254 -5.15 14.21 -18.62
CA ARG A 254 -3.72 14.15 -18.98
C ARG A 254 -2.72 14.33 -17.80
N GLY A 255 -3.15 14.10 -16.56
CA GLY A 255 -2.34 14.26 -15.32
C GLY A 255 -1.81 12.96 -14.72
N GLY A 256 -1.21 12.08 -15.52
CA GLY A 256 -0.74 10.76 -15.05
C GLY A 256 0.67 10.80 -14.45
N LYS A 257 0.78 10.78 -13.11
CA LYS A 257 2.08 10.68 -12.40
C LYS A 257 2.83 9.40 -12.75
N LYS A 258 4.16 9.51 -12.94
CA LYS A 258 5.07 8.36 -13.07
C LYS A 258 5.35 7.77 -11.69
N ARG A 259 5.52 6.45 -11.58
CA ARG A 259 5.92 5.78 -10.32
C ARG A 259 7.45 5.75 -10.24
N PHE A 260 8.03 6.13 -9.11
CA PHE A 260 9.46 5.97 -8.87
C PHE A 260 9.85 4.49 -8.73
N VAL A 261 11.01 4.12 -9.27
CA VAL A 261 11.62 2.81 -9.19
C VAL A 261 13.12 3.06 -8.96
N PRO A 262 13.75 2.52 -7.90
CA PRO A 262 15.19 2.64 -7.70
C PRO A 262 15.98 2.12 -8.90
N GLU A 263 17.12 2.74 -9.21
CA GLU A 263 18.01 2.26 -10.28
C GLU A 263 18.57 0.88 -9.93
N GLN A 264 18.56 -0.05 -10.90
CA GLN A 264 19.05 -1.40 -10.70
C GLN A 264 20.57 -1.40 -10.44
N LEU A 265 21.01 -2.08 -9.38
CA LEU A 265 22.44 -2.31 -9.14
C LEU A 265 23.06 -3.12 -10.29
N SER A 266 23.97 -2.50 -11.04
CA SER A 266 24.61 -3.11 -12.21
C SER A 266 25.56 -4.27 -11.86
N LYS A 267 26.15 -4.25 -10.66
CA LYS A 267 26.92 -5.36 -10.06
C LYS A 267 26.74 -5.36 -8.55
N VAL A 268 26.18 -6.43 -8.00
CA VAL A 268 26.07 -6.66 -6.55
C VAL A 268 27.43 -7.06 -6.00
N ARG A 269 27.89 -6.41 -4.92
CA ARG A 269 29.15 -6.71 -4.23
C ARG A 269 28.92 -6.98 -2.75
N ARG A 270 29.67 -7.93 -2.21
CA ARG A 270 29.78 -8.21 -0.77
C ARG A 270 31.24 -8.48 -0.41
N ASN A 271 31.68 -7.99 0.74
CA ASN A 271 33.02 -8.24 1.30
C ASN A 271 33.00 -8.53 2.81
N GLY A 272 31.88 -9.08 3.30
CA GLY A 272 31.75 -9.62 4.66
C GLY A 272 32.30 -11.05 4.80
N PRO A 273 32.16 -11.67 5.98
CA PRO A 273 32.61 -13.04 6.25
C PRO A 273 32.00 -14.08 5.29
N ASP A 274 32.74 -15.15 5.00
CA ASP A 274 32.15 -16.29 4.30
C ASP A 274 31.36 -17.15 5.29
N TYR A 275 30.03 -17.05 5.23
CA TYR A 275 29.12 -17.89 6.01
C TYR A 275 28.80 -19.22 5.34
N ARG A 276 29.16 -19.40 4.07
CA ARG A 276 28.92 -20.61 3.27
C ARG A 276 30.11 -21.57 3.28
N ASN A 277 31.28 -21.12 3.74
CA ASN A 277 32.53 -21.87 3.71
C ASN A 277 32.82 -22.45 2.30
N GLY A 278 32.63 -21.60 1.27
CA GLY A 278 32.78 -21.95 -0.15
C GLY A 278 31.66 -22.79 -0.79
N GLN A 279 30.63 -23.22 -0.05
CA GLN A 279 29.57 -24.11 -0.57
C GLN A 279 28.41 -23.36 -1.26
N ASP A 280 27.73 -24.04 -2.17
CA ASP A 280 26.48 -23.57 -2.79
C ASP A 280 25.29 -23.88 -1.89
N ILE A 281 24.41 -22.90 -1.69
CA ILE A 281 23.25 -22.98 -0.81
C ILE A 281 22.08 -23.69 -1.49
N THR A 282 21.38 -24.52 -0.73
CA THR A 282 20.14 -25.18 -1.14
C THR A 282 18.93 -24.61 -0.41
N GLY A 283 17.72 -24.93 -0.88
CA GLY A 283 16.50 -24.59 -0.17
C GLY A 283 16.43 -25.20 1.24
N LYS A 284 17.08 -26.35 1.48
CA LYS A 284 17.11 -27.00 2.80
C LYS A 284 17.89 -26.16 3.83
N ASP A 285 18.98 -25.52 3.44
CA ASP A 285 19.80 -24.72 4.36
C ASP A 285 19.04 -23.51 4.90
N TYR A 286 18.10 -22.96 4.12
CA TYR A 286 17.17 -21.92 4.57
C TYR A 286 16.19 -22.42 5.64
N LEU A 287 15.69 -23.66 5.50
CA LEU A 287 14.80 -24.30 6.49
C LEU A 287 15.59 -24.62 7.77
N ASP A 288 16.75 -25.26 7.65
CA ASP A 288 17.51 -25.76 8.79
C ASP A 288 18.20 -24.63 9.60
N THR A 289 18.75 -23.62 8.91
CA THR A 289 19.48 -22.49 9.52
C THR A 289 18.54 -21.45 10.09
N PHE A 290 17.68 -20.85 9.25
CA PHE A 290 16.82 -19.73 9.64
C PHE A 290 15.42 -20.16 10.08
N GLY A 291 14.99 -21.39 9.81
CA GLY A 291 13.64 -21.85 10.14
C GLY A 291 12.54 -21.37 9.19
N PHE A 292 12.84 -20.91 7.97
CA PHE A 292 11.79 -20.45 7.03
C PHE A 292 10.70 -21.51 6.85
N ARG A 293 9.43 -21.07 6.75
CA ARG A 293 8.28 -21.97 6.49
C ARG A 293 8.33 -22.56 5.09
N GLY A 294 8.77 -21.78 4.10
CA GLY A 294 8.86 -22.22 2.71
C GLY A 294 9.57 -21.22 1.80
N GLY A 295 9.87 -21.68 0.59
CA GLY A 295 10.67 -20.99 -0.42
C GLY A 295 10.17 -21.26 -1.84
N GLU A 296 10.02 -20.20 -2.64
CA GLU A 296 9.53 -20.32 -4.02
C GLU A 296 10.45 -19.70 -5.08
N PHE A 297 10.50 -20.33 -6.26
CA PHE A 297 11.15 -19.78 -7.45
C PHE A 297 10.14 -19.37 -8.54
N GLY A 298 10.50 -18.33 -9.29
CA GLY A 298 9.76 -17.88 -10.47
C GLY A 298 10.06 -18.75 -11.70
N ASN A 299 9.02 -19.04 -12.49
CA ASN A 299 9.10 -19.91 -13.68
C ASN A 299 10.14 -19.43 -14.73
N TRP A 300 10.47 -18.14 -14.74
CA TRP A 300 11.45 -17.53 -15.66
C TRP A 300 12.88 -17.42 -15.09
N MET A 301 13.17 -18.13 -13.98
CA MET A 301 14.51 -18.28 -13.42
C MET A 301 15.14 -19.59 -13.90
N ASN A 302 16.28 -19.48 -14.60
CA ASN A 302 17.14 -20.63 -14.89
C ASN A 302 17.86 -21.10 -13.60
N GLN A 303 18.53 -22.25 -13.62
CA GLN A 303 19.15 -22.81 -12.41
C GLN A 303 20.29 -21.95 -11.84
N ASN A 304 21.07 -21.27 -12.69
CA ASN A 304 22.13 -20.36 -12.25
C ASN A 304 21.54 -19.13 -11.54
N ASP A 305 20.43 -18.57 -12.06
CA ASP A 305 19.70 -17.47 -11.41
C ASP A 305 19.19 -17.89 -10.02
N ARG A 306 18.72 -19.13 -9.87
CA ARG A 306 18.21 -19.69 -8.60
C ARG A 306 19.35 -19.85 -7.59
N GLN A 307 20.44 -20.52 -7.98
CA GLN A 307 21.62 -20.71 -7.14
C GLN A 307 22.22 -19.38 -6.66
N ALA A 308 22.39 -18.42 -7.58
CA ALA A 308 22.92 -17.10 -7.25
C ALA A 308 22.01 -16.37 -6.24
N SER A 309 20.69 -16.45 -6.42
CA SER A 309 19.72 -15.82 -5.52
C SER A 309 19.72 -16.46 -4.12
N LEU A 310 19.84 -17.79 -4.03
CA LEU A 310 20.03 -18.51 -2.77
C LEU A 310 21.32 -18.09 -2.06
N ASN A 311 22.45 -18.08 -2.77
CA ASN A 311 23.75 -17.74 -2.18
C ASN A 311 23.77 -16.29 -1.64
N MET A 312 23.35 -15.32 -2.45
CA MET A 312 23.33 -13.91 -2.05
C MET A 312 22.29 -13.63 -0.96
N GLY A 313 21.11 -14.25 -1.05
CA GLY A 313 20.09 -14.12 -0.03
C GLY A 313 20.52 -14.70 1.31
N PHE A 314 21.17 -15.87 1.31
CA PHE A 314 21.64 -16.52 2.52
C PHE A 314 22.71 -15.66 3.21
N GLU A 315 23.75 -15.26 2.47
CA GLU A 315 24.80 -14.38 2.99
C GLU A 315 24.23 -13.06 3.54
N ALA A 316 23.27 -12.44 2.85
CA ALA A 316 22.63 -11.21 3.30
C ALA A 316 21.77 -11.38 4.57
N LEU A 317 21.10 -12.52 4.74
CA LEU A 317 20.36 -12.82 5.98
C LEU A 317 21.30 -13.11 7.16
N LYS A 318 22.48 -13.71 6.90
CA LYS A 318 23.54 -13.88 7.91
C LYS A 318 24.15 -12.53 8.30
N ASP A 319 24.38 -11.63 7.34
CA ASP A 319 24.78 -10.25 7.60
C ASP A 319 23.76 -9.51 8.47
N LEU A 320 22.46 -9.70 8.20
CA LEU A 320 21.37 -9.12 8.99
C LEU A 320 21.34 -9.65 10.43
N ALA A 321 21.50 -10.97 10.61
CA ALA A 321 21.60 -11.58 11.93
C ALA A 321 22.82 -11.04 12.71
N SER A 322 23.96 -10.88 12.03
CA SER A 322 25.19 -10.30 12.59
C SER A 322 25.02 -8.83 12.98
N ALA A 323 24.40 -8.01 12.11
CA ALA A 323 24.17 -6.58 12.36
C ALA A 323 23.27 -6.33 13.58
N LEU A 324 22.27 -7.21 13.78
CA LEU A 324 21.34 -7.16 14.91
C LEU A 324 21.84 -7.90 16.15
N LYS A 325 22.93 -8.70 16.04
CA LYS A 325 23.39 -9.68 17.05
C LYS A 325 22.26 -10.60 17.52
N ILE A 326 21.59 -11.26 16.58
CA ILE A 326 20.48 -12.20 16.86
C ILE A 326 20.80 -13.60 16.36
N ASN A 327 20.10 -14.60 16.89
CA ASN A 327 20.20 -15.96 16.38
C ASN A 327 19.62 -16.04 14.95
N ASP A 328 20.21 -16.90 14.11
CA ASP A 328 19.75 -17.09 12.73
C ASP A 328 18.26 -17.43 12.64
N ARG A 329 17.68 -18.16 13.61
CA ARG A 329 16.26 -18.55 13.58
C ARG A 329 15.28 -17.41 13.81
N ASP A 330 15.74 -16.30 14.38
CA ASP A 330 14.91 -15.12 14.58
C ASP A 330 14.64 -14.36 13.27
N ILE A 331 15.49 -14.56 12.24
CA ILE A 331 15.30 -14.03 10.88
C ILE A 331 13.93 -14.42 10.32
N SER A 332 13.42 -15.62 10.64
CA SER A 332 12.13 -16.11 10.16
C SER A 332 10.94 -15.80 11.07
N TYR A 333 11.12 -14.99 12.12
CA TYR A 333 10.08 -14.72 13.13
C TYR A 333 9.51 -16.00 13.74
N GLN A 334 10.39 -16.84 14.29
CA GLN A 334 10.01 -18.13 14.91
C GLN A 334 9.34 -19.09 13.91
N GLY A 335 9.85 -19.13 12.67
CA GLY A 335 9.34 -19.99 11.60
C GLY A 335 8.06 -19.51 10.90
N THR A 336 7.69 -18.24 11.08
CA THR A 336 6.49 -17.66 10.47
C THR A 336 6.74 -17.15 9.04
N LEU A 337 7.96 -16.66 8.77
CA LEU A 337 8.35 -16.04 7.51
C LEU A 337 8.61 -17.10 6.42
N SER A 338 8.31 -16.73 5.18
CA SER A 338 8.66 -17.45 3.96
C SER A 338 9.42 -16.54 3.00
N ILE A 339 10.10 -17.10 2.00
CA ILE A 339 10.86 -16.31 1.02
C ILE A 339 10.50 -16.70 -0.42
N ALA A 340 10.58 -15.76 -1.36
CA ALA A 340 10.35 -16.02 -2.76
C ALA A 340 11.35 -15.28 -3.64
N PHE A 341 11.92 -15.98 -4.62
CA PHE A 341 12.83 -15.45 -5.61
C PHE A 341 12.09 -15.36 -6.95
N GLY A 342 11.76 -14.14 -7.34
CA GLY A 342 11.11 -13.84 -8.62
C GLY A 342 9.72 -14.47 -8.84
N ALA A 343 9.10 -15.14 -7.86
CA ALA A 343 7.86 -15.89 -8.11
C ALA A 343 6.59 -15.02 -8.17
N ARG A 344 6.63 -13.81 -7.61
CA ARG A 344 5.39 -13.12 -7.16
C ARG A 344 5.21 -11.68 -7.67
N GLY A 345 6.25 -11.05 -8.20
CA GLY A 345 6.23 -9.64 -8.62
C GLY A 345 5.31 -9.32 -9.83
N SER A 346 4.54 -8.24 -9.73
CA SER A 346 3.65 -7.71 -10.79
C SER A 346 4.17 -6.40 -11.40
N GLY A 347 5.35 -6.45 -12.03
CA GLY A 347 5.97 -5.32 -12.73
C GLY A 347 6.81 -4.40 -11.82
N ASN A 348 7.95 -3.95 -12.36
CA ASN A 348 8.89 -2.90 -11.93
C ASN A 348 9.29 -2.72 -10.44
N ALA A 349 8.77 -3.48 -9.48
CA ALA A 349 9.22 -3.43 -8.09
C ALA A 349 10.50 -4.27 -7.88
N ALA A 350 11.49 -3.70 -7.19
CA ALA A 350 12.75 -4.36 -6.83
C ALA A 350 12.50 -5.57 -5.90
N ALA A 351 11.85 -5.32 -4.77
CA ALA A 351 11.35 -6.33 -3.87
C ALA A 351 9.97 -5.90 -3.33
N HIS A 352 9.28 -6.81 -2.63
CA HIS A 352 8.10 -6.49 -1.83
C HIS A 352 7.83 -7.57 -0.78
N TYR A 353 7.41 -7.15 0.42
CA TYR A 353 6.80 -8.00 1.43
C TYR A 353 5.30 -8.23 1.15
N GLU A 354 4.78 -9.44 1.44
CA GLU A 354 3.35 -9.77 1.40
C GLU A 354 2.81 -10.08 2.82
N PRO A 355 2.23 -9.10 3.55
CA PRO A 355 1.70 -9.28 4.93
C PRO A 355 0.67 -10.41 5.11
N LEU A 356 -0.01 -10.77 4.03
CA LEU A 356 -1.04 -11.81 4.04
C LEU A 356 -0.46 -13.22 4.06
N ARG A 357 0.82 -13.37 3.72
CA ARG A 357 1.53 -14.66 3.64
C ARG A 357 2.81 -14.68 4.44
N LYS A 358 3.26 -13.51 4.89
CA LYS A 358 4.53 -13.29 5.56
C LYS A 358 5.67 -13.77 4.67
N VAL A 359 5.66 -13.29 3.41
CA VAL A 359 6.61 -13.65 2.36
C VAL A 359 7.41 -12.42 1.96
N ILE A 360 8.74 -12.52 1.96
CA ILE A 360 9.60 -11.55 1.27
C ILE A 360 9.80 -12.04 -0.17
N ASN A 361 9.38 -11.25 -1.18
CA ASN A 361 9.63 -11.55 -2.59
C ASN A 361 10.72 -10.63 -3.16
N LEU A 362 11.85 -11.22 -3.55
CA LEU A 362 13.00 -10.54 -4.17
C LEU A 362 13.00 -10.78 -5.69
N THR A 363 13.09 -9.75 -6.53
CA THR A 363 13.05 -9.94 -8.00
C THR A 363 14.44 -10.15 -8.61
N LYS A 364 14.89 -11.41 -8.77
CA LYS A 364 16.23 -11.76 -9.35
C LYS A 364 17.35 -10.84 -8.81
N MET A 365 18.07 -10.16 -9.71
CA MET A 365 19.09 -9.14 -9.42
C MET A 365 18.52 -7.72 -9.21
N HIS A 366 17.25 -7.49 -9.53
CA HIS A 366 16.59 -6.19 -9.35
C HIS A 366 16.18 -5.93 -7.88
N GLY A 367 16.01 -6.98 -7.07
CA GLY A 367 15.73 -6.87 -5.63
C GLY A 367 16.94 -6.73 -4.73
N ALA A 368 18.15 -6.72 -5.30
CA ALA A 368 19.38 -6.56 -4.56
C ALA A 368 19.45 -5.15 -3.94
N GLY A 369 19.45 -5.08 -2.61
CA GLY A 369 19.56 -3.83 -1.85
C GLY A 369 18.30 -3.40 -1.13
N SER A 370 17.21 -4.15 -1.27
CA SER A 370 15.95 -3.94 -0.55
C SER A 370 15.67 -4.99 0.54
N LEU A 371 16.51 -6.02 0.73
CA LEU A 371 16.17 -7.13 1.63
C LEU A 371 16.01 -6.68 3.10
N ALA A 372 16.83 -5.76 3.62
CA ALA A 372 16.63 -5.21 4.97
C ALA A 372 15.30 -4.43 5.09
N HIS A 373 14.92 -3.70 4.04
CA HIS A 373 13.68 -2.93 3.98
C HIS A 373 12.44 -3.86 3.98
N GLU A 374 12.43 -4.92 3.16
CA GLU A 374 11.34 -5.91 3.17
C GLU A 374 11.31 -6.75 4.44
N TRP A 375 12.48 -7.02 5.05
CA TRP A 375 12.53 -7.68 6.35
C TRP A 375 11.88 -6.80 7.41
N TRP A 376 12.18 -5.50 7.49
CA TRP A 376 11.49 -4.60 8.42
C TRP A 376 9.97 -4.61 8.24
N HIS A 377 9.46 -4.52 7.00
CA HIS A 377 8.02 -4.66 6.73
C HIS A 377 7.43 -5.97 7.27
N GLY A 378 8.20 -7.06 7.22
CA GLY A 378 7.84 -8.34 7.83
C GLY A 378 7.84 -8.34 9.35
N LEU A 379 8.85 -7.73 9.98
CA LEU A 379 8.92 -7.62 11.43
C LEU A 379 7.79 -6.73 11.96
N ASP A 380 7.50 -5.62 11.28
CA ASP A 380 6.48 -4.63 11.67
C ASP A 380 5.05 -5.21 11.62
N ASP A 381 4.71 -6.02 10.61
CA ASP A 381 3.46 -6.81 10.56
C ASP A 381 3.45 -7.96 11.58
N TYR A 382 4.58 -8.64 11.81
CA TYR A 382 4.68 -9.69 12.83
C TYR A 382 4.44 -9.13 14.25
N LEU A 383 5.11 -8.03 14.62
CA LEU A 383 4.94 -7.35 15.90
C LEU A 383 3.53 -6.76 16.03
N GLY A 384 3.01 -6.15 14.97
CA GLY A 384 1.65 -5.61 14.96
C GLY A 384 0.56 -6.65 15.20
N VAL A 385 0.74 -7.88 14.71
CA VAL A 385 -0.12 -9.03 15.06
C VAL A 385 0.13 -9.48 16.50
N LYS A 386 1.40 -9.66 16.92
CA LYS A 386 1.79 -10.16 18.25
C LYS A 386 1.37 -9.23 19.40
N MET A 387 1.30 -7.93 19.14
CA MET A 387 0.91 -6.88 20.09
C MET A 387 -0.56 -6.42 19.93
N GLY A 388 -1.36 -7.10 19.10
CA GLY A 388 -2.80 -6.85 18.99
C GLY A 388 -3.22 -5.61 18.18
N ALA A 389 -2.30 -4.96 17.46
CA ALA A 389 -2.60 -3.84 16.56
C ALA A 389 -3.35 -4.28 15.28
N GLY A 390 -3.22 -5.55 14.87
CA GLY A 390 -3.93 -6.20 13.75
C GLY A 390 -3.40 -5.85 12.35
N GLU A 391 -2.56 -4.83 12.26
CA GLU A 391 -1.88 -4.29 11.08
C GLU A 391 -0.43 -3.95 11.48
N MET A 392 0.40 -3.43 10.57
CA MET A 392 1.76 -2.95 10.85
C MET A 392 1.81 -2.03 12.09
N LEU A 393 2.74 -2.30 13.01
CA LEU A 393 2.83 -1.61 14.29
C LEU A 393 3.21 -0.13 14.13
N SER A 394 4.04 0.20 13.14
CA SER A 394 4.41 1.57 12.80
C SER A 394 3.24 2.46 12.35
N GLU A 395 2.19 1.89 11.76
CA GLU A 395 0.95 2.60 11.40
C GLU A 395 0.02 2.82 12.61
N LYS A 396 0.27 2.11 13.73
CA LYS A 396 -0.41 2.33 15.02
C LYS A 396 0.59 2.67 16.12
N PRO A 397 1.40 3.74 15.98
CA PRO A 397 2.47 4.07 16.91
C PRO A 397 1.95 4.42 18.31
N GLY A 398 0.68 4.81 18.42
CA GLY A 398 -0.01 4.96 19.71
C GLY A 398 -0.03 3.68 20.57
N SER A 399 0.03 2.49 19.95
CA SER A 399 -0.05 1.19 20.64
C SER A 399 1.25 0.73 21.31
N HIS A 400 2.41 1.30 20.94
CA HIS A 400 3.71 0.88 21.49
C HIS A 400 4.65 2.08 21.76
N PRO A 401 5.20 2.25 22.99
CA PRO A 401 5.99 3.42 23.35
C PRO A 401 7.17 3.71 22.41
N LEU A 402 7.97 2.70 22.06
CA LEU A 402 9.11 2.89 21.17
C LEU A 402 8.72 3.18 19.71
N PHE A 403 7.58 2.69 19.22
CA PHE A 403 7.10 3.03 17.87
C PHE A 403 6.54 4.47 17.83
N ARG A 404 5.95 4.95 18.94
CA ARG A 404 5.63 6.38 19.12
C ARG A 404 6.88 7.26 19.12
N LYS A 405 7.95 6.82 19.78
CA LYS A 405 9.24 7.51 19.77
C LYS A 405 9.86 7.51 18.37
N LEU A 406 9.81 6.38 17.66
CA LEU A 406 10.30 6.23 16.29
C LEU A 406 9.55 7.16 15.34
N GLU A 407 8.22 7.19 15.37
CA GLU A 407 7.42 8.14 14.58
C GLU A 407 7.82 9.60 14.88
N SER A 408 7.90 9.97 16.16
CA SER A 408 8.25 11.32 16.59
C SER A 408 9.61 11.76 16.03
N VAL A 409 10.64 10.92 16.17
CA VAL A 409 12.01 11.21 15.71
C VAL A 409 12.12 11.16 14.18
N MET A 410 11.35 10.30 13.49
CA MET A 410 11.28 10.29 12.02
C MET A 410 10.61 11.54 11.46
N LYS A 411 9.59 12.09 12.14
CA LYS A 411 8.77 13.21 11.64
C LYS A 411 9.21 14.58 12.13
N TYR A 412 9.82 14.67 13.30
CA TYR A 412 10.08 15.93 13.99
C TYR A 412 11.48 16.01 14.60
N LYS A 413 12.09 17.20 14.48
CA LYS A 413 13.31 17.59 15.18
C LYS A 413 13.11 18.92 15.90
N LEU A 414 13.94 19.22 16.89
CA LEU A 414 14.05 20.60 17.39
C LEU A 414 14.86 21.43 16.39
N GLU A 415 14.51 22.70 16.25
CA GLU A 415 15.35 23.68 15.54
C GLU A 415 16.76 23.71 16.17
N SER A 416 17.80 23.88 15.35
CA SER A 416 19.10 24.30 15.90
C SER A 416 18.98 25.74 16.45
N PRO A 417 19.87 26.17 17.37
CA PRO A 417 19.90 27.57 17.82
C PRO A 417 20.02 28.55 16.65
N GLU A 418 20.82 28.20 15.64
CA GLU A 418 21.00 28.98 14.39
C GLU A 418 19.68 29.10 13.61
N GLN A 419 18.94 28.00 13.41
CA GLN A 419 17.64 28.02 12.73
C GLN A 419 16.56 28.77 13.52
N ALA A 420 16.59 28.66 14.86
CA ALA A 420 15.70 29.43 15.73
C ALA A 420 15.98 30.93 15.62
N GLN A 421 17.26 31.32 15.57
CA GLN A 421 17.71 32.70 15.38
C GLN A 421 17.33 33.23 13.99
N GLU A 422 17.63 32.50 12.91
CA GLU A 422 17.26 32.88 11.54
C GLU A 422 15.73 33.06 11.41
N ARG A 423 14.95 32.15 12.00
CA ARG A 423 13.48 32.29 12.06
C ARG A 423 13.07 33.57 12.80
N ALA A 424 13.69 33.88 13.94
CA ALA A 424 13.37 35.11 14.68
C ALA A 424 13.74 36.37 13.90
N GLU A 425 14.88 36.38 13.20
CA GLU A 425 15.28 37.46 12.31
C GLU A 425 14.31 37.63 11.13
N GLN A 426 13.83 36.53 10.53
CA GLN A 426 12.79 36.56 9.51
C GLN A 426 11.43 37.02 10.05
N GLU A 427 11.02 36.58 11.25
CA GLU A 427 9.81 37.03 11.96
C GLU A 427 9.90 38.55 12.25
N MET A 428 11.05 39.03 12.73
CA MET A 428 11.36 40.44 13.02
C MET A 428 11.41 41.30 11.75
N CYS A 429 12.01 40.82 10.67
CA CYS A 429 12.03 41.49 9.37
C CYS A 429 10.61 41.66 8.82
N ARG A 430 9.77 40.61 8.88
CA ARG A 430 8.35 40.68 8.48
C ARG A 430 7.56 41.62 9.37
N ALA A 431 7.78 41.60 10.69
CA ALA A 431 7.13 42.52 11.62
C ALA A 431 7.48 43.98 11.31
N LYS A 432 8.77 44.31 11.13
CA LYS A 432 9.23 45.65 10.74
C LYS A 432 8.63 46.10 9.41
N LYS A 433 8.63 45.25 8.38
CA LYS A 433 8.08 45.59 7.05
C LYS A 433 6.57 45.83 7.08
N ASN A 434 5.83 45.09 7.92
CA ASN A 434 4.40 45.32 8.14
C ASN A 434 4.14 46.62 8.93
N ALA A 435 4.91 46.87 9.99
CA ALA A 435 4.82 48.07 10.82
C ALA A 435 5.18 49.34 10.02
N GLU A 436 6.23 49.28 9.20
CA GLU A 436 6.66 50.33 8.28
C GLU A 436 5.54 50.72 7.31
N ARG A 437 4.91 49.74 6.65
CA ARG A 437 3.79 50.00 5.73
C ARG A 437 2.64 50.71 6.44
N VAL A 438 2.23 50.23 7.61
CA VAL A 438 1.13 50.83 8.39
C VAL A 438 1.47 52.25 8.86
N LEU A 439 2.74 52.51 9.19
CA LEU A 439 3.24 53.84 9.56
C LEU A 439 3.24 54.79 8.36
N ASP A 440 3.77 54.35 7.22
CA ASP A 440 3.84 55.18 6.01
C ASP A 440 2.45 55.47 5.44
N ASP A 441 1.54 54.49 5.40
CA ASP A 441 0.13 54.68 5.04
C ASP A 441 -0.54 55.75 5.95
N ALA A 442 -0.21 55.75 7.24
CA ALA A 442 -0.78 56.66 8.23
C ALA A 442 -0.19 58.07 8.23
N VAL A 443 1.06 58.28 7.76
CA VAL A 443 1.79 59.55 7.98
C VAL A 443 2.38 60.15 6.69
N SER A 444 2.91 59.36 5.75
CA SER A 444 3.69 59.85 4.62
C SER A 444 2.92 60.85 3.74
N SER A 445 1.65 60.58 3.43
CA SER A 445 0.80 61.49 2.66
C SER A 445 0.65 62.89 3.28
N SER A 446 0.65 62.97 4.62
CA SER A 446 0.53 64.24 5.35
C SER A 446 1.85 65.01 5.40
N LEU A 447 2.98 64.30 5.49
CA LEU A 447 4.33 64.84 5.40
C LEU A 447 4.68 65.30 3.99
N ASP A 448 4.25 64.57 2.95
CA ASP A 448 4.54 64.94 1.57
C ASP A 448 3.83 66.23 1.14
N GLN A 449 2.60 66.45 1.62
CA GLN A 449 1.80 67.62 1.29
C GLN A 449 2.17 68.88 2.08
N ASN A 450 2.61 68.74 3.35
CA ASN A 450 2.75 69.89 4.26
C ASN A 450 4.10 69.98 4.99
N GLY A 451 4.96 68.95 4.91
CA GLY A 451 6.19 68.84 5.70
C GLY A 451 7.42 69.49 5.06
N ASN A 452 8.13 70.30 5.83
CA ASN A 452 9.39 70.91 5.42
C ASN A 452 10.58 69.91 5.50
N LYS A 453 11.77 70.31 5.02
CA LYS A 453 12.96 69.44 4.99
C LYS A 453 13.34 68.91 6.37
N ALA A 454 13.40 69.76 7.40
CA ALA A 454 13.77 69.36 8.76
C ALA A 454 12.76 68.38 9.37
N GLN A 455 11.46 68.57 9.11
CA GLN A 455 10.39 67.66 9.59
C GLN A 455 10.44 66.29 8.89
N ARG A 456 10.92 66.22 7.64
CA ARG A 456 11.15 64.93 6.93
C ARG A 456 12.37 64.18 7.51
N GLU A 457 13.44 64.90 7.84
CA GLU A 457 14.61 64.35 8.54
C GLU A 457 14.21 63.84 9.94
N GLN A 458 13.48 64.63 10.72
CA GLN A 458 12.92 64.24 12.02
C GLN A 458 11.98 63.03 11.94
N TYR A 459 11.11 62.94 10.92
CA TYR A 459 10.28 61.75 10.71
C TYR A 459 11.14 60.51 10.43
N THR A 460 12.26 60.65 9.73
CA THR A 460 13.14 59.53 9.39
C THR A 460 13.79 58.95 10.64
N GLU A 461 14.24 59.81 11.56
CA GLU A 461 14.74 59.41 12.88
C GLU A 461 13.66 58.74 13.74
N LEU A 462 12.46 59.32 13.80
CA LEU A 462 11.34 58.76 14.57
C LEU A 462 10.84 57.42 13.99
N LYS A 463 10.86 57.26 12.66
CA LYS A 463 10.57 56.01 11.97
C LYS A 463 11.62 54.94 12.30
N ALA A 464 12.91 55.30 12.35
CA ALA A 464 13.96 54.40 12.81
C ALA A 464 13.81 54.01 14.31
N ALA A 465 13.43 54.95 15.17
CA ALA A 465 13.14 54.68 16.59
C ALA A 465 11.95 53.71 16.76
N PHE A 466 10.86 53.92 16.00
CA PHE A 466 9.72 53.00 15.98
C PHE A 466 10.09 51.61 15.47
N LEU A 467 10.81 51.51 14.36
CA LEU A 467 11.24 50.23 13.77
C LEU A 467 12.36 49.53 14.57
N SER A 468 12.94 50.19 15.57
CA SER A 468 13.82 49.57 16.57
C SER A 468 13.09 49.18 17.87
N GLY A 469 11.79 49.47 17.99
CA GLY A 469 10.97 49.10 19.14
C GLY A 469 11.09 50.04 20.34
N GLN A 470 11.58 51.28 20.18
CA GLN A 470 11.69 52.21 21.30
C GLN A 470 10.31 52.65 21.83
N PRO A 471 10.08 52.62 23.17
CA PRO A 471 8.85 53.12 23.77
C PRO A 471 8.53 54.58 23.41
N GLY A 472 7.26 54.86 23.13
CA GLY A 472 6.78 56.23 22.91
C GLY A 472 7.27 56.86 21.60
N ALA A 473 7.78 56.07 20.66
CA ALA A 473 8.06 56.52 19.30
C ALA A 473 6.75 56.91 18.59
N VAL A 474 5.67 56.12 18.76
CA VAL A 474 4.35 56.40 18.16
C VAL A 474 3.76 57.71 18.68
N GLU A 475 3.94 58.05 19.95
CA GLU A 475 3.48 59.33 20.51
C GLU A 475 4.20 60.53 19.87
N LYS A 476 5.53 60.44 19.71
CA LYS A 476 6.35 61.46 19.05
C LYS A 476 5.98 61.62 17.57
N ILE A 477 5.73 60.52 16.87
CA ILE A 477 5.26 60.53 15.47
C ILE A 477 3.88 61.19 15.36
N ASN A 478 2.95 60.88 16.29
CA ASN A 478 1.63 61.49 16.33
C ASN A 478 1.68 63.00 16.62
N ALA A 479 2.59 63.44 17.50
CA ALA A 479 2.85 64.86 17.75
C ALA A 479 3.39 65.56 16.50
N LEU A 480 4.39 64.98 15.81
CA LEU A 480 4.93 65.52 14.56
C LEU A 480 3.85 65.61 13.46
N LYS A 481 3.00 64.59 13.28
CA LYS A 481 1.89 64.64 12.32
C LYS A 481 0.91 65.78 12.63
N LYS A 482 0.61 65.99 13.92
CA LYS A 482 -0.26 67.08 14.38
C LYS A 482 0.35 68.47 14.10
N GLU A 483 1.66 68.63 14.30
CA GLU A 483 2.40 69.85 13.97
C GLU A 483 2.35 70.14 12.46
N VAL A 484 2.65 69.13 11.63
CA VAL A 484 2.76 69.27 10.17
C VAL A 484 1.41 69.47 9.48
N SER A 485 0.34 68.80 9.94
CA SER A 485 -0.95 68.74 9.22
C SER A 485 -2.15 69.31 9.98
N GLY A 486 -1.94 69.79 11.22
CA GLY A 486 -3.01 70.15 12.15
C GLY A 486 -3.87 68.96 12.65
N ARG A 487 -3.62 67.74 12.16
CA ARG A 487 -4.42 66.54 12.41
C ARG A 487 -3.59 65.44 13.06
N MET A 488 -4.18 64.77 14.05
CA MET A 488 -3.57 63.58 14.68
C MET A 488 -3.73 62.32 13.81
N ILE A 489 -2.98 61.28 14.13
CA ILE A 489 -3.22 59.93 13.58
C ILE A 489 -4.60 59.44 14.06
N PRO A 490 -5.45 58.87 13.18
CA PRO A 490 -6.73 58.29 13.58
C PRO A 490 -6.58 57.29 14.72
N LYS A 491 -7.58 57.21 15.61
CA LYS A 491 -7.52 56.36 16.81
C LYS A 491 -7.33 54.87 16.48
N THR A 492 -7.85 54.42 15.34
CA THR A 492 -7.65 53.06 14.80
C THR A 492 -6.19 52.79 14.50
N ASP A 493 -5.57 53.66 13.70
CA ASP A 493 -4.24 53.45 13.14
C ASP A 493 -3.18 53.65 14.21
N ARG A 494 -3.39 54.64 15.09
CA ARG A 494 -2.58 54.84 16.30
C ARG A 494 -2.61 53.59 17.20
N GLY A 495 -3.79 52.99 17.41
CA GLY A 495 -3.89 51.75 18.19
C GLY A 495 -3.18 50.56 17.56
N MET A 496 -3.14 50.47 16.22
CA MET A 496 -2.31 49.47 15.52
C MET A 496 -0.82 49.76 15.66
N LEU A 497 -0.39 51.02 15.53
CA LEU A 497 1.01 51.42 15.70
C LEU A 497 1.50 51.16 17.14
N GLU A 498 0.69 51.49 18.16
CA GLU A 498 0.96 51.17 19.57
C GLU A 498 1.02 49.65 19.84
N ALA A 499 0.34 48.84 19.05
CA ALA A 499 0.47 47.38 19.11
C ALA A 499 1.78 46.91 18.46
N TYR A 500 2.15 47.46 17.29
CA TYR A 500 3.44 47.16 16.65
C TYR A 500 4.64 47.63 17.48
N GLU A 501 4.58 48.79 18.15
CA GLU A 501 5.63 49.27 19.05
C GLU A 501 5.88 48.24 20.17
N ARG A 502 4.82 47.78 20.85
CA ARG A 502 4.89 46.74 21.89
C ARG A 502 5.40 45.40 21.37
N ILE A 503 5.02 45.00 20.15
CA ILE A 503 5.50 43.76 19.53
C ILE A 503 7.00 43.86 19.21
N LEU A 504 7.43 44.95 18.57
CA LEU A 504 8.84 45.16 18.20
C LEU A 504 9.74 45.25 19.45
N HIS A 505 9.28 45.94 20.50
CA HIS A 505 9.96 46.00 21.80
C HIS A 505 10.12 44.62 22.44
N GLY A 506 9.02 43.86 22.54
CA GLY A 506 9.03 42.51 23.11
C GLY A 506 9.84 41.50 22.28
N MET A 507 10.07 41.77 20.99
CA MET A 507 10.98 41.00 20.13
C MET A 507 12.43 41.44 20.30
N SER A 508 12.72 42.72 20.54
CA SER A 508 14.09 43.21 20.78
C SER A 508 14.65 42.84 22.17
N GLU A 509 13.79 42.61 23.17
CA GLU A 509 14.20 42.14 24.51
C GLU A 509 14.39 40.62 24.61
N GLN A 510 14.06 39.85 23.57
CA GLN A 510 14.23 38.38 23.60
C GLN A 510 15.69 37.98 23.34
N GLU A 511 16.51 37.98 24.40
CA GLU A 511 17.91 37.54 24.37
C GLU A 511 18.11 36.09 23.91
N THR A 512 17.11 35.21 24.10
CA THR A 512 17.20 33.80 23.70
C THR A 512 15.92 33.32 23.00
N VAL A 513 16.05 32.99 21.70
CA VAL A 513 14.95 32.38 20.94
C VAL A 513 14.84 30.91 21.30
N LYS A 514 13.71 30.52 21.90
CA LYS A 514 13.44 29.12 22.22
C LYS A 514 13.27 28.29 20.94
N PRO A 515 14.05 27.21 20.74
CA PRO A 515 13.86 26.29 19.62
C PRO A 515 12.47 25.69 19.61
N ARG A 516 11.82 25.67 18.44
CA ARG A 516 10.51 25.04 18.23
C ARG A 516 10.68 23.64 17.66
N GLN A 517 9.64 22.82 17.74
CA GLN A 517 9.59 21.53 17.05
C GLN A 517 9.20 21.76 15.58
N ILE A 518 10.06 21.34 14.67
CA ILE A 518 9.88 21.44 13.21
C ILE A 518 9.88 20.05 12.57
N LYS A 519 9.45 19.96 11.31
CA LYS A 519 9.51 18.69 10.56
C LYS A 519 10.95 18.38 10.15
N THR A 520 11.35 17.10 10.28
CA THR A 520 12.60 16.57 9.72
C THR A 520 12.66 16.76 8.20
N ASP A 521 13.88 16.78 7.66
CA ASP A 521 14.07 16.90 6.22
C ASP A 521 13.66 15.58 5.55
N TYR A 522 13.91 14.45 6.22
CA TYR A 522 13.39 13.14 5.84
C TYR A 522 11.86 13.10 5.64
N TYR A 523 11.08 13.65 6.56
CA TYR A 523 9.62 13.67 6.46
C TYR A 523 9.14 14.66 5.39
N GLN A 524 9.76 15.83 5.28
CA GLN A 524 9.45 16.79 4.22
C GLN A 524 9.71 16.19 2.83
N ASN A 525 10.84 15.52 2.64
CA ASN A 525 11.20 14.83 1.40
C ASN A 525 10.26 13.67 1.09
N SER A 526 9.86 12.91 2.10
CA SER A 526 8.86 11.84 1.97
C SER A 526 7.49 12.35 1.50
N ILE A 527 7.02 13.49 2.04
CA ILE A 527 5.80 14.17 1.54
C ILE A 527 5.97 14.66 0.09
N ARG A 528 7.14 15.19 -0.29
CA ARG A 528 7.44 15.61 -1.68
C ARG A 528 7.41 14.41 -2.63
N MET A 529 8.04 13.29 -2.27
CA MET A 529 8.00 12.03 -3.02
C MET A 529 6.56 11.51 -3.21
N GLY A 530 5.72 11.58 -2.18
CA GLY A 530 4.31 11.21 -2.24
C GLY A 530 3.52 12.08 -3.24
N LYS A 531 3.82 13.38 -3.28
CA LYS A 531 3.21 14.32 -4.24
C LYS A 531 3.63 14.06 -5.69
N GLU A 532 4.91 13.82 -5.97
CA GLU A 532 5.39 13.66 -7.35
C GLU A 532 5.17 12.24 -7.92
N TYR A 533 5.45 11.20 -7.12
CA TYR A 533 5.51 9.81 -7.61
C TYR A 533 4.38 8.90 -7.11
N GLY A 534 3.55 9.35 -6.18
CA GLY A 534 2.39 8.61 -5.69
C GLY A 534 1.20 8.69 -6.65
N LYS A 535 0.88 7.58 -7.34
CA LYS A 535 -0.35 7.46 -8.14
C LYS A 535 -1.62 7.59 -7.29
N ASP A 536 -1.58 7.03 -6.09
CA ASP A 536 -2.71 7.00 -5.15
C ASP A 536 -2.51 7.95 -3.94
N GLY A 537 -1.34 8.62 -3.86
CA GLY A 537 -0.89 9.38 -2.68
C GLY A 537 -0.43 8.48 -1.51
N GLY A 538 0.16 9.08 -0.47
CA GLY A 538 0.39 8.44 0.85
C GLY A 538 1.49 7.38 0.96
N TYR A 539 1.93 6.74 -0.14
CA TYR A 539 2.92 5.64 -0.06
C TYR A 539 4.27 6.05 0.53
N TRP A 540 4.78 7.24 0.18
CA TRP A 540 6.12 7.66 0.59
C TRP A 540 6.15 8.29 1.98
N ASP A 541 5.02 8.76 2.49
CA ASP A 541 4.87 9.47 3.75
C ASP A 541 4.10 8.67 4.83
N CYS A 542 3.76 7.40 4.57
CA CYS A 542 3.28 6.47 5.59
C CYS A 542 4.40 5.99 6.54
N ASN A 543 4.02 5.57 7.73
CA ASN A 543 4.96 5.23 8.80
C ASN A 543 5.71 3.93 8.50
N ALA A 544 5.08 2.95 7.85
CA ALA A 544 5.70 1.69 7.46
C ALA A 544 6.84 1.92 6.46
N GLU A 545 6.60 2.67 5.39
CA GLU A 545 7.62 2.93 4.36
C GLU A 545 8.70 3.92 4.84
N MET A 546 8.37 4.81 5.78
CA MET A 546 9.39 5.62 6.46
C MET A 546 10.28 4.77 7.39
N SER A 547 9.68 3.92 8.23
CA SER A 547 10.47 3.07 9.14
C SER A 547 11.29 2.01 8.40
N ALA A 548 10.77 1.40 7.33
CA ALA A 548 11.50 0.41 6.52
C ALA A 548 12.74 1.00 5.82
N ARG A 549 12.63 2.20 5.24
CA ARG A 549 13.79 2.91 4.65
C ARG A 549 14.81 3.30 5.72
N ALA A 550 14.36 3.80 6.87
CA ALA A 550 15.26 4.14 7.97
C ALA A 550 15.93 2.89 8.58
N PHE A 551 15.26 1.75 8.63
CA PHE A 551 15.84 0.49 9.08
C PHE A 551 16.93 -0.02 8.13
N ALA A 552 16.75 0.14 6.80
CA ALA A 552 17.82 -0.17 5.85
C ALA A 552 19.07 0.70 6.07
N CYS A 553 18.92 1.98 6.43
CA CYS A 553 20.01 2.84 6.87
C CYS A 553 20.68 2.32 8.16
N TYR A 554 19.88 1.95 9.16
CA TYR A 554 20.35 1.41 10.43
C TYR A 554 21.19 0.14 10.26
N ILE A 555 20.71 -0.83 9.48
CA ILE A 555 21.47 -2.06 9.18
C ILE A 555 22.76 -1.74 8.43
N LYS A 556 22.75 -0.76 7.51
CA LYS A 556 23.96 -0.32 6.83
C LYS A 556 24.99 0.25 7.81
N ASP A 557 24.57 1.03 8.80
CA ASP A 557 25.47 1.63 9.80
C ASP A 557 26.02 0.63 10.82
N LYS A 558 25.34 -0.50 11.05
CA LYS A 558 25.81 -1.58 11.92
C LYS A 558 26.82 -2.52 11.24
N LEU A 559 26.91 -2.52 9.91
CA LEU A 559 27.82 -3.38 9.17
C LEU A 559 29.17 -2.70 8.88
N PRO A 560 30.31 -3.26 9.30
CA PRO A 560 31.64 -2.71 9.00
C PRO A 560 32.12 -3.04 7.56
N TYR A 561 31.26 -3.65 6.74
CA TYR A 561 31.54 -4.08 5.37
C TYR A 561 30.33 -3.85 4.45
N ARG A 562 30.56 -3.93 3.14
CA ARG A 562 29.54 -3.74 2.12
C ARG A 562 28.74 -5.03 1.93
N SER A 563 27.41 -4.91 1.96
CA SER A 563 26.46 -5.97 1.61
C SER A 563 25.37 -5.41 0.69
N ASP A 564 25.65 -5.38 -0.61
CA ASP A 564 24.76 -4.75 -1.59
C ASP A 564 23.40 -5.43 -1.70
N TYR A 565 23.34 -6.75 -1.50
CA TYR A 565 22.06 -7.47 -1.58
C TYR A 565 21.13 -7.14 -0.41
N LEU A 566 21.70 -6.80 0.77
CA LEU A 566 20.96 -6.44 1.97
C LEU A 566 20.51 -4.98 2.00
N VAL A 567 21.44 -4.05 1.75
CA VAL A 567 21.26 -2.60 1.99
C VAL A 567 21.73 -1.69 0.84
N GLY A 568 21.98 -2.24 -0.35
CA GLY A 568 22.49 -1.47 -1.51
C GLY A 568 21.65 -0.26 -1.93
N HIS A 569 20.37 -0.17 -1.53
CA HIS A 569 19.52 1.00 -1.79
C HIS A 569 19.42 2.02 -0.64
N ALA A 570 20.06 1.78 0.52
CA ALA A 570 19.91 2.60 1.73
C ALA A 570 20.48 4.05 1.64
N GLU A 571 21.05 4.44 0.49
CA GLU A 571 21.51 5.81 0.19
C GLU A 571 20.94 6.34 -1.14
N SER A 572 19.83 5.75 -1.63
CA SER A 572 19.26 6.17 -2.92
C SER A 572 18.64 7.56 -2.83
N ALA A 573 19.21 8.53 -3.54
CA ALA A 573 18.65 9.86 -3.75
C ALA A 573 17.93 9.97 -5.10
N VAL A 574 17.03 10.94 -5.24
CA VAL A 574 16.27 11.20 -6.46
C VAL A 574 16.56 12.61 -6.95
N ALA A 575 17.19 12.74 -8.12
CA ALA A 575 17.28 14.01 -8.81
C ALA A 575 15.95 14.35 -9.48
N PHE A 576 15.47 15.58 -9.28
CA PHE A 576 14.29 16.16 -9.91
C PHE A 576 14.68 17.43 -10.66
N SER A 577 14.01 17.72 -11.78
CA SER A 577 14.16 19.00 -12.49
C SER A 577 13.06 19.95 -12.01
N SER A 578 13.42 21.03 -11.30
CA SER A 578 12.44 22.01 -10.80
C SER A 578 12.43 23.29 -11.66
N GLY A 579 11.21 23.77 -11.96
CA GLY A 579 10.94 25.00 -12.70
C GLY A 579 11.15 24.93 -14.22
N GLU A 580 10.67 25.96 -14.92
CA GLU A 580 10.87 26.17 -16.37
C GLU A 580 12.36 26.37 -16.75
N ASN A 581 13.22 26.52 -15.75
CA ASN A 581 14.65 26.81 -15.89
C ASN A 581 15.53 25.55 -15.88
N GLY A 582 14.94 24.36 -15.70
CA GLY A 582 15.66 23.07 -15.82
C GLY A 582 16.71 22.80 -14.74
N HIS A 583 16.61 23.42 -13.55
CA HIS A 583 17.57 23.18 -12.47
C HIS A 583 17.43 21.77 -11.91
N LEU A 584 18.53 21.04 -11.80
CA LEU A 584 18.57 19.73 -11.13
C LEU A 584 18.73 19.93 -9.63
N ASP A 585 17.78 19.36 -8.92
CA ASP A 585 17.42 19.63 -7.54
C ASP A 585 17.29 18.21 -6.91
N ILE A 586 17.71 17.95 -5.66
CA ILE A 586 17.91 16.55 -5.19
C ILE A 586 17.08 16.24 -3.93
N ILE A 587 16.09 15.36 -4.07
CA ILE A 587 15.27 14.83 -2.97
C ILE A 587 15.96 13.60 -2.41
N LYS A 588 16.31 13.66 -1.12
CA LYS A 588 16.86 12.54 -0.38
C LYS A 588 15.72 11.71 0.19
N ALA A 589 15.55 10.51 -0.35
CA ALA A 589 14.45 9.62 0.01
C ALA A 589 14.73 8.78 1.28
N TYR A 590 15.91 8.89 1.88
CA TYR A 590 16.38 8.19 3.08
C TYR A 590 16.88 9.23 4.11
N PRO A 591 16.85 8.94 5.42
CA PRO A 591 17.35 9.85 6.45
C PRO A 591 18.88 9.96 6.41
N GLU A 592 19.42 11.13 6.74
CA GLU A 592 20.87 11.39 6.79
C GLU A 592 21.28 12.18 8.05
N GLY A 593 22.58 12.31 8.31
CA GLY A 593 23.10 13.20 9.37
C GLY A 593 22.52 12.94 10.76
N GLU A 594 22.08 14.01 11.44
CA GLU A 594 21.53 13.92 12.81
C GLU A 594 20.19 13.18 12.89
N GLU A 595 19.31 13.33 11.91
CA GLU A 595 18.03 12.60 11.90
C GLU A 595 18.28 11.09 11.76
N ARG A 596 19.25 10.65 10.93
CA ARG A 596 19.68 9.25 10.86
C ARG A 596 20.25 8.75 12.19
N ARG A 597 21.14 9.53 12.84
CA ARG A 597 21.68 9.18 14.18
C ARG A 597 20.59 9.02 15.22
N ALA A 598 19.65 9.96 15.28
CA ALA A 598 18.55 9.92 16.25
C ALA A 598 17.60 8.73 15.99
N ILE A 599 17.28 8.43 14.73
CA ILE A 599 16.46 7.26 14.37
C ILE A 599 17.18 5.94 14.72
N ASN A 600 18.49 5.84 14.42
CA ASN A 600 19.29 4.65 14.75
C ASN A 600 19.30 4.36 16.26
N ALA A 601 19.37 5.39 17.11
CA ALA A 601 19.30 5.20 18.56
C ALA A 601 17.95 4.62 19.02
N VAL A 602 16.83 4.98 18.36
CA VAL A 602 15.53 4.36 18.64
C VAL A 602 15.47 2.92 18.15
N PHE A 603 16.10 2.59 17.01
CA PHE A 603 16.22 1.19 16.59
C PHE A 603 17.07 0.33 17.54
N ASP A 604 18.15 0.88 18.11
CA ASP A 604 18.92 0.20 19.16
C ASP A 604 18.06 -0.10 20.40
N GLU A 605 17.22 0.85 20.84
CA GLU A 605 16.24 0.62 21.92
C GLU A 605 15.21 -0.47 21.55
N ILE A 606 14.67 -0.45 20.33
CA ILE A 606 13.70 -1.46 19.86
C ILE A 606 14.33 -2.84 19.84
N VAL A 607 15.54 -2.99 19.27
CA VAL A 607 16.21 -4.30 19.20
C VAL A 607 16.56 -4.81 20.60
N ALA A 608 16.96 -3.93 21.53
CA ALA A 608 17.21 -4.31 22.92
C ALA A 608 15.93 -4.77 23.65
N GLU A 609 14.81 -4.09 23.45
CA GLU A 609 13.52 -4.49 24.03
C GLU A 609 13.01 -5.83 23.46
N LEU A 610 13.09 -6.02 22.14
CA LEU A 610 12.69 -7.27 21.50
C LEU A 610 13.52 -8.47 21.99
N LYS A 611 14.78 -8.23 22.37
CA LYS A 611 15.63 -9.22 23.05
C LYS A 611 15.19 -9.48 24.48
N LEU A 612 14.90 -8.43 25.25
CA LEU A 612 14.38 -8.55 26.62
C LEU A 612 13.05 -9.32 26.68
N GLN A 613 12.19 -9.13 25.69
CA GLN A 613 10.90 -9.83 25.56
C GLN A 613 11.04 -11.27 24.99
N ASN A 614 12.25 -11.76 24.72
CA ASN A 614 12.51 -13.05 24.05
C ASN A 614 11.75 -13.20 22.71
N ILE A 615 11.53 -12.09 22.00
CA ILE A 615 11.03 -12.07 20.62
C ILE A 615 12.19 -12.29 19.64
N LEU A 616 13.34 -11.72 19.96
CA LEU A 616 14.64 -12.00 19.34
C LEU A 616 15.56 -12.63 20.40
N THR A 617 16.43 -13.54 19.99
CA THR A 617 17.41 -14.21 20.85
C THR A 617 18.77 -13.58 20.62
N HIS A 618 19.47 -13.12 21.66
CA HIS A 618 20.80 -12.53 21.50
C HIS A 618 21.86 -13.58 21.16
N GLU A 619 22.64 -13.36 20.10
CA GLU A 619 23.84 -14.14 19.79
C GLU A 619 24.98 -13.19 19.38
N GLU A 620 26.13 -13.30 20.05
CA GLU A 620 27.29 -12.42 19.80
C GLU A 620 28.00 -12.70 18.47
N THR A 621 28.00 -13.96 18.03
CA THR A 621 28.76 -14.41 16.87
C THR A 621 27.90 -15.24 15.92
N THR A 622 27.60 -14.67 14.75
CA THR A 622 26.95 -15.39 13.66
C THR A 622 27.89 -16.48 13.11
N ARG A 623 27.48 -17.75 13.20
CA ARG A 623 28.29 -18.91 12.80
C ARG A 623 28.24 -19.13 11.28
N SER A 624 29.26 -19.70 10.67
CA SER A 624 29.15 -20.23 9.29
C SER A 624 28.42 -21.60 9.28
N LEU A 625 28.06 -22.10 8.10
CA LEU A 625 27.44 -23.41 7.95
C LEU A 625 28.32 -24.53 8.52
N ASP A 626 27.71 -25.43 9.30
CA ASP A 626 28.41 -26.56 9.90
C ASP A 626 28.64 -27.68 8.86
N ILE A 627 29.88 -27.78 8.38
CA ILE A 627 30.33 -28.79 7.41
C ILE A 627 30.71 -30.11 8.10
N SER A 628 30.81 -30.16 9.44
CA SER A 628 31.42 -31.30 10.17
C SER A 628 30.64 -32.63 10.04
N GLY A 629 29.40 -32.59 9.54
CA GLY A 629 28.60 -33.77 9.20
C GLY A 629 28.98 -34.46 7.88
N ILE A 630 29.79 -33.84 7.02
CA ILE A 630 30.22 -34.45 5.75
C ILE A 630 31.50 -35.25 5.98
N ARG A 631 31.33 -36.56 6.22
CA ARG A 631 32.43 -37.54 6.11
C ARG A 631 32.25 -38.36 4.84
N GLU A 632 33.34 -38.59 4.12
CA GLU A 632 33.36 -39.57 3.03
C GLU A 632 33.05 -40.95 3.59
N ALA A 633 32.10 -41.67 2.97
CA ALA A 633 31.93 -43.09 3.24
C ALA A 633 33.13 -43.87 2.66
N SER A 634 33.44 -45.03 3.24
CA SER A 634 34.62 -45.84 2.90
C SER A 634 34.60 -46.46 1.49
N ASP A 635 33.58 -46.17 0.69
CA ASP A 635 33.37 -46.56 -0.70
C ASP A 635 33.45 -45.37 -1.69
N GLY A 636 33.74 -44.16 -1.21
CA GLY A 636 33.86 -42.95 -2.03
C GLY A 636 32.52 -42.35 -2.49
N GLN A 637 31.38 -42.74 -1.89
CA GLN A 637 30.09 -42.10 -2.14
C GLN A 637 29.72 -41.08 -1.05
N LEU A 638 29.17 -39.95 -1.47
CA LEU A 638 28.55 -38.96 -0.58
C LEU A 638 27.18 -39.47 -0.12
N SER A 639 27.13 -40.04 1.10
CA SER A 639 25.88 -40.43 1.75
C SER A 639 25.28 -39.27 2.54
N MET A 640 23.97 -39.04 2.39
CA MET A 640 23.20 -37.98 3.06
C MET A 640 22.36 -38.51 4.24
N PHE A 641 22.66 -39.70 4.74
CA PHE A 641 21.94 -40.34 5.83
C PHE A 641 22.85 -40.64 7.02
N GLY A 642 22.88 -39.72 7.98
CA GLY A 642 23.22 -40.07 9.35
C GLY A 642 22.08 -40.88 9.97
N THR A 643 22.29 -42.17 10.17
CA THR A 643 21.46 -42.98 11.07
C THR A 643 21.52 -42.42 12.49
N GLU A 644 20.46 -42.68 13.28
CA GLU A 644 20.31 -42.27 14.69
C GLU A 644 20.00 -40.79 14.95
N ARG A 645 18.77 -40.39 14.61
CA ARG A 645 17.98 -39.56 15.54
C ARG A 645 16.93 -40.46 16.20
N SER A 646 17.09 -40.73 17.49
CA SER A 646 16.11 -41.45 18.32
C SER A 646 14.71 -40.86 18.11
N SER A 647 13.71 -41.70 17.86
CA SER A 647 12.35 -41.23 17.65
C SER A 647 11.76 -40.67 18.96
N VAL A 648 10.73 -39.83 18.84
CA VAL A 648 10.00 -39.31 20.01
C VAL A 648 9.26 -40.42 20.77
N LEU A 649 8.99 -41.56 20.12
CA LEU A 649 8.39 -42.75 20.73
C LEU A 649 9.38 -43.45 21.68
N ASP A 650 10.65 -43.59 21.29
CA ASP A 650 11.69 -44.24 22.12
C ASP A 650 11.89 -43.51 23.46
N ARG A 651 11.73 -42.17 23.45
CA ARG A 651 11.82 -41.33 24.66
C ARG A 651 10.61 -41.47 25.59
N LEU A 652 9.45 -41.91 25.09
CA LEU A 652 8.25 -42.12 25.89
C LEU A 652 8.23 -43.48 26.60
N GLU A 653 8.91 -44.50 26.06
CA GLU A 653 9.07 -45.79 26.74
C GLU A 653 10.18 -45.76 27.79
N ALA A 654 11.30 -45.07 27.52
CA ALA A 654 12.37 -44.87 28.50
C ALA A 654 11.93 -44.10 29.76
N GLY A 655 10.86 -43.30 29.68
CA GLY A 655 10.32 -42.52 30.80
C GLY A 655 9.60 -43.34 31.89
N LYS A 656 9.34 -44.64 31.68
CA LYS A 656 8.60 -45.48 32.64
C LYS A 656 9.46 -46.35 33.55
N SER A 657 10.78 -46.46 33.32
CA SER A 657 11.67 -47.36 34.07
C SER A 657 12.54 -46.69 35.15
N ALA A 658 12.49 -45.35 35.28
CA ALA A 658 13.41 -44.58 36.12
C ALA A 658 12.74 -43.80 37.26
N LYS A 659 11.99 -44.49 38.15
CA LYS A 659 11.54 -43.92 39.46
C LYS A 659 11.45 -44.99 40.57
N THR A 660 12.61 -45.43 41.07
CA THR A 660 12.69 -46.11 42.38
C THR A 660 14.06 -45.87 43.02
N LYS A 661 14.08 -45.48 44.31
CA LYS A 661 15.25 -45.01 45.11
C LYS A 661 15.79 -43.64 44.60
N SER A 662 16.28 -42.68 45.40
CA SER A 662 16.31 -42.39 46.85
C SER A 662 16.93 -40.97 46.98
N GLU A 663 16.76 -40.13 48.01
CA GLU A 663 16.00 -40.18 49.28
C GLU A 663 15.77 -38.73 49.78
N TYR A 664 14.84 -38.48 50.71
CA TYR A 664 14.93 -37.32 51.64
C TYR A 664 14.17 -37.59 52.95
N MET A 665 14.91 -37.74 54.05
CA MET A 665 14.35 -37.86 55.40
C MET A 665 14.23 -36.51 56.11
N ALA A 666 13.03 -36.22 56.62
CA ALA A 666 12.74 -35.54 57.90
C ALA A 666 11.22 -35.68 58.14
N ALA A 667 10.73 -36.63 58.94
CA ALA A 667 10.61 -36.52 60.40
C ALA A 667 9.68 -35.35 60.86
N VAL A 668 8.67 -35.52 61.72
CA VAL A 668 8.21 -36.69 62.50
C VAL A 668 6.80 -36.39 63.07
N ARG A 669 5.86 -37.36 63.09
CA ARG A 669 4.99 -37.71 64.25
C ARG A 669 3.93 -38.78 63.96
N LYS A 670 3.89 -39.76 64.88
CA LYS A 670 2.84 -40.74 65.27
C LYS A 670 1.40 -40.29 64.91
N THR A 671 0.49 -41.17 64.48
CA THR A 671 -0.14 -42.23 65.32
C THR A 671 -0.85 -43.34 64.51
N GLU A 672 -0.70 -44.60 64.96
CA GLU A 672 -1.67 -45.71 64.79
C GLU A 672 -2.94 -45.48 65.65
N PRO A 673 -4.04 -46.29 65.57
CA PRO A 673 -4.18 -47.61 64.95
C PRO A 673 -5.46 -47.83 64.08
N GLU A 674 -5.61 -49.08 63.57
CA GLU A 674 -6.84 -49.90 63.44
C GLU A 674 -8.17 -49.18 63.10
N LEU A 675 -8.83 -49.49 61.96
CA LEU A 675 -9.46 -50.79 61.65
C LEU A 675 -9.84 -50.91 60.15
#